data_AF-A0A8T2WB66-F1
#
_entry.id   AF-A0A8T2WB66-F1
#
_cell.length_a   1.000
_cell.length_b   1.000
_cell.length_c   1.000
_cell.angle_alpha   90.00
_cell.angle_beta   90.00
_cell.angle_gamma   90.00
#
_symmetry.space_group_name_H-M   'P 1'
#
loop_
_entity.id
_entity.type
_entity.pdbx_description
1 polymer ?
#
loop_
_entity_poly.entity_id
_entity_poly.type
_entity_poly.pdbx_seq_one_letter_code
_entity_poly.pdbx_strand_id
1 'polypeptide(L)'
;MQRFNAIAALTVLISIFILASPTTITTATAASDSNAAPLPHILVVGSLNVDIIIPVDRLPTLGETITARSPTTDISVGGKGANQAVAAARLTFPTGRTTRFITKFGNDAYAEMLESALTTAGVDVSGCEKVLNLPSGQGIVLLDSDGTASSVVLGGSNTAWSSDFQADHLVRNAGIILLQREVPEHVNLAVAAAAVKEKVPVVLDVGGEESPISNKLLQLVEYLAPNESELQRLTGLPAGTHEEVVAAASSLITRGVGAVLVTLAERGSVLVHRVQASKIKSKKKGETASSVVVFEQAAFPVPGGKMVDGTAAGDAFRAAFAVALVEGLPMKECLEFAAAAGAVAVSRMGAVPSLPSRKEILELLSKHSTSNFDKMRKGLEEEKRKEEGDAERCSIGGAGTTTGTCTQADFPSSSSASFPLKFASRLNSMRSSSSAFKNSNSVLDWIAGQGDIQGLDLIDLNYPQHFTNIKEIHLVAALHSANLSISAINVRFPDQFNLGTFTNPSLELRRGAEQLCIDACTVAARLGASQLIVWSQYDGYDYNFQMNYHSAWQWTVESYQRVVDGCPSEMRISIEFKPTDENTRISIVPSTGAALLLARQVNRPNFGLTLDVGHLLMAGENPAQSVALAEADGKLFGMHLNDGHVKLGAEDGLIFGAVNPRMALELVFWLQKMNYQGHIYFDTFPKKEDPVAEAELNIKMFKAFWKKAERLSNAGIEEFTARHDAVGVLELLSQISGK
;
A
#
# COMPACT_ATOMS: atom_id res chain seq x y z
N MET A 1 5.13 -70.66 -31.54
CA MET A 1 6.02 -69.50 -31.30
C MET A 1 5.23 -68.26 -31.68
N GLN A 2 4.94 -67.22 -30.89
CA GLN A 2 5.19 -66.83 -29.50
C GLN A 2 4.13 -65.75 -29.13
N ARG A 3 3.50 -65.89 -27.95
CA ARG A 3 2.96 -64.91 -26.95
C ARG A 3 2.15 -63.67 -27.43
N PHE A 4 0.85 -63.48 -27.15
CA PHE A 4 0.08 -63.21 -25.90
C PHE A 4 0.27 -61.82 -25.19
N ASN A 5 -0.85 -61.04 -25.16
CA ASN A 5 -1.35 -60.03 -24.18
C ASN A 5 -0.60 -58.69 -23.93
N ALA A 6 -1.20 -57.54 -23.60
CA ALA A 6 -2.57 -56.98 -23.50
C ALA A 6 -2.48 -55.47 -23.07
N ILE A 7 -3.61 -54.72 -23.17
CA ILE A 7 -3.98 -53.44 -22.48
C ILE A 7 -3.33 -52.16 -23.09
N ALA A 8 -3.98 -51.01 -23.41
CA ALA A 8 -5.20 -50.38 -22.92
C ALA A 8 -5.89 -49.50 -24.00
N ALA A 9 -7.23 -49.49 -24.00
CA ALA A 9 -8.05 -48.43 -24.59
C ALA A 9 -9.20 -48.15 -23.63
N LEU A 10 -9.34 -46.90 -23.15
CA LEU A 10 -10.64 -46.35 -22.75
C LEU A 10 -10.56 -44.83 -22.61
N THR A 11 -11.19 -44.12 -23.55
CA THR A 11 -11.42 -42.67 -23.48
C THR A 11 -12.86 -42.41 -23.92
N VAL A 12 -13.66 -42.00 -22.94
CA VAL A 12 -14.75 -41.01 -22.98
C VAL A 12 -16.05 -41.36 -23.75
N LEU A 13 -17.09 -41.62 -22.96
CA LEU A 13 -18.51 -41.39 -23.28
C LEU A 13 -19.29 -41.15 -21.96
N ILE A 14 -20.47 -40.54 -22.07
CA ILE A 14 -21.46 -40.05 -21.04
C ILE A 14 -21.37 -38.52 -20.92
N SER A 15 -22.25 -37.65 -21.45
CA SER A 15 -23.70 -37.63 -21.71
C SER A 15 -24.62 -37.66 -20.48
N ILE A 16 -25.23 -36.49 -20.20
CA ILE A 16 -26.63 -36.24 -19.78
C ILE A 16 -26.90 -35.82 -18.30
N PHE A 17 -27.73 -34.75 -18.22
CA PHE A 17 -28.53 -34.17 -17.12
C PHE A 17 -27.92 -33.11 -16.18
N ILE A 18 -28.11 -31.85 -16.59
CA ILE A 18 -28.27 -30.66 -15.75
C ILE A 18 -29.71 -30.67 -15.20
N LEU A 19 -29.88 -30.55 -13.88
CA LEU A 19 -30.92 -29.77 -13.16
C LEU A 19 -31.03 -30.26 -11.70
N ALA A 20 -30.30 -29.61 -10.79
CA ALA A 20 -30.70 -29.42 -9.39
C ALA A 20 -29.79 -28.37 -8.75
N SER A 21 -30.39 -27.24 -8.36
CA SER A 21 -29.75 -26.17 -7.60
C SER A 21 -29.29 -26.66 -6.22
N PRO A 22 -28.12 -26.25 -5.70
CA PRO A 22 -27.87 -26.32 -4.27
C PRO A 22 -28.22 -24.98 -3.63
N THR A 23 -29.24 -25.05 -2.78
CA THR A 23 -29.58 -24.12 -1.70
C THR A 23 -28.36 -23.55 -1.00
N THR A 24 -28.35 -22.23 -0.89
CA THR A 24 -27.46 -21.41 -0.05
C THR A 24 -27.50 -21.89 1.40
N ILE A 25 -26.35 -22.30 1.94
CA ILE A 25 -26.14 -22.42 3.38
C ILE A 25 -25.54 -21.09 3.86
N THR A 26 -26.36 -20.29 4.52
CA THR A 26 -25.96 -19.06 5.20
C THR A 26 -25.40 -19.42 6.57
N THR A 27 -24.08 -19.34 6.77
CA THR A 27 -23.49 -19.28 8.11
C THR A 27 -23.40 -17.82 8.52
N ALA A 28 -24.35 -17.41 9.37
CA ALA A 28 -24.34 -16.12 10.03
C ALA A 28 -23.17 -16.05 11.02
N THR A 29 -22.22 -15.16 10.77
CA THR A 29 -21.30 -14.65 11.80
C THR A 29 -21.94 -13.42 12.44
N ALA A 30 -21.93 -13.41 13.78
CA ALA A 30 -22.61 -12.42 14.60
C ALA A 30 -22.11 -11.00 14.29
N ALA A 31 -23.02 -10.19 13.73
CA ALA A 31 -22.86 -8.76 13.65
C ALA A 31 -22.93 -8.18 15.07
N SER A 32 -21.96 -7.33 15.41
CA SER A 32 -22.16 -6.32 16.44
C SER A 32 -23.30 -5.40 15.96
N ASP A 33 -24.28 -5.19 16.84
CA ASP A 33 -25.45 -4.37 16.57
C ASP A 33 -25.06 -2.92 16.23
N SER A 34 -25.03 -2.61 14.94
CA SER A 34 -25.40 -1.29 14.44
C SER A 34 -26.35 -1.49 13.25
N ASN A 35 -27.64 -1.38 13.53
CA ASN A 35 -28.74 -1.64 12.60
C ASN A 35 -28.94 -0.47 11.60
N ALA A 36 -27.86 0.19 11.19
CA ALA A 36 -27.90 1.29 10.23
C ALA A 36 -27.68 0.73 8.82
N ALA A 37 -28.62 1.02 7.91
CA ALA A 37 -28.42 0.71 6.50
C ALA A 37 -27.13 1.39 6.01
N PRO A 38 -26.30 0.70 5.20
CA PRO A 38 -25.04 1.26 4.72
C PRO A 38 -25.30 2.57 3.98
N LEU A 39 -24.54 3.62 4.31
CA LEU A 39 -24.69 4.94 3.71
C LEU A 39 -24.56 4.83 2.17
N PRO A 40 -25.41 5.56 1.40
CA PRO A 40 -25.28 5.60 -0.05
C PRO A 40 -23.88 6.06 -0.46
N HIS A 41 -23.25 5.29 -1.35
CA HIS A 41 -21.86 5.53 -1.75
C HIS A 41 -21.74 6.67 -2.77
N ILE A 42 -20.54 7.24 -2.90
CA ILE A 42 -20.21 8.16 -4.00
C ILE A 42 -19.68 7.30 -5.15
N LEU A 43 -20.32 7.37 -6.32
CA LEU A 43 -19.87 6.66 -7.51
C LEU A 43 -19.10 7.62 -8.42
N VAL A 44 -17.87 7.28 -8.75
CA VAL A 44 -17.07 7.99 -9.76
C VAL A 44 -16.88 7.06 -10.94
N VAL A 45 -17.21 7.52 -12.16
CA VAL A 45 -16.92 6.79 -13.39
C VAL A 45 -16.06 7.69 -14.26
N GLY A 46 -14.83 7.28 -14.53
CA GLY A 46 -13.94 8.16 -15.28
C GLY A 46 -12.54 7.64 -15.53
N SER A 47 -11.69 8.56 -15.97
CA SER A 47 -10.32 8.30 -16.38
C SER A 47 -9.37 8.14 -15.21
N LEU A 48 -8.32 7.38 -15.47
CA LEU A 48 -7.09 7.33 -14.69
C LEU A 48 -5.92 7.56 -15.64
N ASN A 49 -4.97 8.40 -15.23
CA ASN A 49 -3.76 8.67 -15.99
C ASN A 49 -2.54 8.56 -15.08
N VAL A 50 -1.40 8.17 -15.65
CA VAL A 50 -0.12 8.58 -15.10
C VAL A 50 0.25 9.95 -15.69
N ASP A 51 0.47 10.93 -14.83
CA ASP A 51 0.88 12.26 -15.26
C ASP A 51 2.41 12.35 -15.25
N ILE A 52 2.97 12.61 -16.42
CA ILE A 52 4.40 12.83 -16.67
C ILE A 52 4.61 14.34 -16.75
N ILE A 53 5.20 14.89 -15.70
CA ILE A 53 5.38 16.32 -15.50
C ILE A 53 6.78 16.72 -15.98
N ILE A 54 6.81 17.67 -16.90
CA ILE A 54 8.01 18.17 -17.56
C ILE A 54 8.14 19.67 -17.23
N PRO A 55 9.05 20.05 -16.32
CA PRO A 55 9.29 21.45 -16.00
C PRO A 55 9.92 22.19 -17.18
N VAL A 56 9.33 23.29 -17.62
CA VAL A 56 9.82 24.16 -18.71
C VAL A 56 9.87 25.63 -18.26
N ASP A 57 10.71 26.45 -18.91
CA ASP A 57 10.75 27.91 -18.64
C ASP A 57 9.58 28.66 -19.31
N ARG A 58 9.01 28.06 -20.36
CA ARG A 58 7.82 28.50 -21.08
C ARG A 58 7.32 27.39 -21.99
N LEU A 59 6.08 27.50 -22.46
CA LEU A 59 5.56 26.60 -23.51
C LEU A 59 6.29 26.79 -24.86
N PRO A 60 6.53 25.72 -25.62
CA PRO A 60 7.11 25.82 -26.96
C PRO A 60 6.10 26.44 -27.94
N THR A 61 6.60 27.24 -28.88
CA THR A 61 5.82 27.73 -30.02
C THR A 61 5.87 26.77 -31.21
N LEU A 62 5.00 26.96 -32.21
CA LEU A 62 4.95 26.06 -33.37
C LEU A 62 6.28 26.03 -34.12
N GLY A 63 6.86 24.83 -34.28
CA GLY A 63 8.14 24.61 -34.96
C GLY A 63 9.38 24.82 -34.09
N GLU A 64 9.20 25.06 -32.80
CA GLU A 64 10.28 25.30 -31.85
C GLU A 64 10.61 24.05 -31.02
N THR A 65 11.89 23.88 -30.70
CA THR A 65 12.37 22.88 -29.73
C THR A 65 12.94 23.60 -28.51
N ILE A 66 12.45 23.28 -27.32
CA ILE A 66 12.97 23.78 -26.05
C ILE A 66 13.55 22.64 -25.22
N THR A 67 14.50 22.96 -24.34
CA THR A 67 15.05 22.01 -23.36
C THR A 67 14.28 22.14 -22.04
N ALA A 68 13.96 21.02 -21.40
CA ALA A 68 13.34 21.01 -20.08
C ALA A 68 14.31 21.57 -19.02
N ARG A 69 13.77 22.18 -17.96
CA ARG A 69 14.58 22.72 -16.84
C ARG A 69 15.23 21.63 -15.99
N SER A 70 14.62 20.44 -15.99
CA SER A 70 15.10 19.27 -15.25
C SER A 70 15.61 18.20 -16.21
N PRO A 71 16.70 17.48 -15.88
CA PRO A 71 17.14 16.30 -16.63
C PRO A 71 16.23 15.08 -16.39
N THR A 72 15.27 15.16 -15.47
CA THR A 72 14.30 14.10 -15.14
C THR A 72 12.86 14.61 -15.24
N THR A 73 11.91 13.68 -15.37
CA THR A 73 10.47 13.96 -15.25
C THR A 73 9.97 13.55 -13.88
N ASP A 74 8.95 14.26 -13.39
CA ASP A 74 8.20 13.83 -12.21
C ASP A 74 7.00 13.01 -12.67
N ILE A 75 6.77 11.87 -12.02
CA ILE A 75 5.68 10.95 -12.35
C ILE A 75 4.68 10.95 -11.22
N SER A 76 3.40 11.23 -11.52
CA SER A 76 2.34 11.28 -10.53
C SER A 76 1.08 10.56 -11.00
N VAL A 77 0.16 10.36 -10.05
CA VAL A 77 -1.17 9.83 -10.34
C VAL A 77 -2.06 11.00 -10.75
N GLY A 78 -2.73 10.84 -11.88
CA GLY A 78 -3.62 11.83 -12.46
C GLY A 78 -4.85 11.20 -13.13
N GLY A 79 -5.49 11.99 -13.98
CA GLY A 79 -6.80 11.70 -14.54
C GLY A 79 -7.92 12.25 -13.66
N LYS A 80 -8.87 12.93 -14.31
CA LYS A 80 -9.96 13.64 -13.61
C LYS A 80 -10.78 12.71 -12.72
N GLY A 81 -11.12 11.52 -13.25
CA GLY A 81 -11.85 10.51 -12.49
C GLY A 81 -11.10 10.06 -11.24
N ALA A 82 -9.82 9.73 -11.38
CA ALA A 82 -8.97 9.31 -10.26
C ALA A 82 -8.82 10.42 -9.21
N ASN A 83 -8.55 11.66 -9.63
CA ASN A 83 -8.44 12.81 -8.71
C ASN A 83 -9.74 13.02 -7.93
N GLN A 84 -10.89 12.98 -8.60
CA GLN A 84 -12.20 13.14 -7.98
C GLN A 84 -12.51 11.99 -7.00
N ALA A 85 -12.16 10.75 -7.36
CA ALA A 85 -12.34 9.59 -6.49
C ALA A 85 -11.47 9.67 -5.23
N VAL A 86 -10.19 10.01 -5.37
CA VAL A 86 -9.28 10.20 -4.21
C VAL A 86 -9.76 11.34 -3.32
N ALA A 87 -10.16 12.47 -3.92
CA ALA A 87 -10.69 13.61 -3.17
C ALA A 87 -11.94 13.19 -2.40
N ALA A 88 -12.92 12.56 -3.05
CA ALA A 88 -14.13 12.11 -2.39
C ALA A 88 -13.83 11.13 -1.23
N ALA A 89 -12.95 10.14 -1.43
CA ALA A 89 -12.57 9.18 -0.39
C ALA A 89 -11.90 9.85 0.83
N ARG A 90 -11.00 10.82 0.62
CA ARG A 90 -10.37 11.58 1.72
C ARG A 90 -11.36 12.46 2.47
N LEU A 91 -12.42 12.92 1.80
CA LEU A 91 -13.44 13.80 2.36
C LEU A 91 -14.56 13.06 3.08
N THR A 92 -14.80 11.80 2.71
CA THR A 92 -15.73 10.90 3.41
C THR A 92 -15.07 10.15 4.56
N PHE A 93 -13.76 10.25 4.77
CA PHE A 93 -13.13 9.82 6.00
C PHE A 93 -13.28 10.89 7.11
N PRO A 94 -13.72 10.54 8.35
CA PRO A 94 -14.10 9.22 8.86
C PRO A 94 -15.61 8.92 8.81
N THR A 95 -16.42 9.64 8.03
CA THR A 95 -17.90 9.52 8.02
C THR A 95 -18.43 8.14 7.60
N GLY A 96 -17.56 7.22 7.16
CA GLY A 96 -17.89 5.84 6.82
C GLY A 96 -18.59 5.69 5.46
N ARG A 97 -18.84 6.79 4.73
CA ARG A 97 -19.37 6.73 3.37
C ARG A 97 -18.27 6.27 2.40
N THR A 98 -18.54 5.21 1.66
CA THR A 98 -17.60 4.67 0.68
C THR A 98 -17.60 5.47 -0.62
N THR A 99 -16.42 5.55 -1.25
CA THR A 99 -16.26 6.08 -2.61
C THR A 99 -15.89 4.93 -3.52
N ARG A 100 -16.74 4.64 -4.50
CA ARG A 100 -16.51 3.61 -5.51
C ARG A 100 -16.07 4.24 -6.81
N PHE A 101 -15.00 3.74 -7.40
CA PHE A 101 -14.50 4.18 -8.69
C PHE A 101 -14.61 3.06 -9.72
N ILE A 102 -15.11 3.40 -10.90
CA ILE A 102 -15.24 2.48 -12.03
C ILE A 102 -14.44 3.05 -13.20
N THR A 103 -13.40 2.31 -13.59
CA THR A 103 -12.49 2.67 -14.67
C THR A 103 -11.90 1.43 -15.36
N LYS A 104 -11.02 1.65 -16.33
CA LYS A 104 -10.29 0.63 -17.07
C LYS A 104 -8.79 0.78 -16.84
N PHE A 105 -8.18 -0.12 -16.06
CA PHE A 105 -6.73 -0.14 -15.86
C PHE A 105 -6.01 -0.62 -17.12
N GLY A 106 -4.85 -0.03 -17.41
CA GLY A 106 -3.98 -0.48 -18.49
C GLY A 106 -3.19 -1.74 -18.16
N ASN A 107 -2.40 -2.20 -19.11
CA ASN A 107 -1.44 -3.29 -18.94
C ASN A 107 0.00 -2.82 -19.07
N ASP A 108 0.42 -1.96 -18.14
CA ASP A 108 1.78 -1.43 -18.04
C ASP A 108 2.22 -1.32 -16.57
N ALA A 109 3.48 -0.94 -16.35
CA ALA A 109 4.04 -0.76 -15.01
C ALA A 109 3.34 0.36 -14.20
N TYR A 110 2.63 1.27 -14.87
CA TYR A 110 1.89 2.35 -14.20
C TYR A 110 0.56 1.87 -13.64
N ALA A 111 -0.06 0.82 -14.21
CA ALA A 111 -1.35 0.31 -13.74
C ALA A 111 -1.32 -0.06 -12.24
N GLU A 112 -0.26 -0.75 -11.79
CA GLU A 112 -0.09 -1.10 -10.37
C GLU A 112 0.10 0.13 -9.48
N MET A 113 0.86 1.13 -9.95
CA MET A 113 1.04 2.40 -9.23
C MET A 113 -0.29 3.13 -9.05
N LEU A 114 -1.11 3.18 -10.10
CA LEU A 114 -2.41 3.84 -10.10
C LEU A 114 -3.39 3.12 -9.16
N GLU A 115 -3.47 1.79 -9.26
CA GLU A 115 -4.34 0.96 -8.40
C GLU A 115 -3.95 1.08 -6.92
N SER A 116 -2.64 1.02 -6.63
CA SER A 116 -2.12 1.18 -5.27
C SER A 116 -2.44 2.56 -4.68
N ALA A 117 -2.30 3.62 -5.48
CA ALA A 117 -2.61 4.97 -5.00
C ALA A 117 -4.11 5.18 -4.71
N LEU A 118 -4.99 4.63 -5.55
CA LEU A 118 -6.44 4.68 -5.36
C LEU A 118 -6.86 3.90 -4.10
N THR A 119 -6.38 2.66 -3.96
CA THR A 119 -6.70 1.80 -2.80
C THR A 119 -6.15 2.38 -1.49
N THR A 120 -4.92 2.90 -1.50
CA THR A 120 -4.32 3.59 -0.33
C THR A 120 -5.11 4.83 0.07
N ALA A 121 -5.74 5.53 -0.88
CA ALA A 121 -6.61 6.67 -0.60
C ALA A 121 -8.00 6.28 -0.08
N GLY A 122 -8.31 4.97 0.05
CA GLY A 122 -9.62 4.48 0.49
C GLY A 122 -10.68 4.41 -0.61
N VAL A 123 -10.28 4.41 -1.88
CA VAL A 123 -11.19 4.24 -3.03
C VAL A 123 -11.47 2.76 -3.26
N ASP A 124 -12.75 2.38 -3.33
CA ASP A 124 -13.18 1.05 -3.76
C ASP A 124 -13.07 0.92 -5.29
N VAL A 125 -12.11 0.12 -5.74
CA VAL A 125 -11.84 -0.16 -7.16
C VAL A 125 -12.29 -1.57 -7.59
N SER A 126 -13.04 -2.29 -6.75
CA SER A 126 -13.44 -3.68 -6.99
C SER A 126 -14.28 -3.91 -8.25
N GLY A 127 -14.87 -2.85 -8.81
CA GLY A 127 -15.64 -2.89 -10.07
C GLY A 127 -14.86 -2.48 -11.32
N CYS A 128 -13.56 -2.21 -11.21
CA CYS A 128 -12.71 -1.86 -12.35
C CYS A 128 -12.26 -3.11 -13.12
N GLU A 129 -11.95 -2.91 -14.39
CA GLU A 129 -11.43 -3.97 -15.26
C GLU A 129 -10.04 -3.62 -15.78
N LYS A 130 -9.24 -4.64 -16.12
CA LYS A 130 -7.93 -4.47 -16.75
C LYS A 130 -8.02 -4.72 -18.25
N VAL A 131 -7.39 -3.84 -19.04
CA VAL A 131 -7.36 -3.87 -20.50
C VAL A 131 -5.99 -4.38 -20.95
N LEU A 132 -5.93 -5.63 -21.40
CA LEU A 132 -4.65 -6.32 -21.64
C LEU A 132 -3.84 -5.78 -22.83
N ASN A 133 -4.51 -5.11 -23.78
CA ASN A 133 -3.93 -4.67 -25.05
C ASN A 133 -3.64 -3.16 -25.13
N LEU A 134 -3.87 -2.40 -24.05
CA LEU A 134 -3.64 -0.95 -24.02
C LEU A 134 -2.89 -0.54 -22.75
N PRO A 135 -2.02 0.48 -22.82
CA PRO A 135 -1.40 1.06 -21.64
C PRO A 135 -2.42 1.84 -20.80
N SER A 136 -2.03 2.24 -19.60
CA SER A 136 -2.75 3.20 -18.78
C SER A 136 -2.85 4.55 -19.53
N GLY A 137 -3.85 5.36 -19.20
CA GLY A 137 -3.89 6.74 -19.70
C GLY A 137 -2.64 7.51 -19.28
N GLN A 138 -2.22 8.50 -20.06
CA GLN A 138 -1.04 9.31 -19.76
C GLN A 138 -1.34 10.79 -19.94
N GLY A 139 -1.02 11.61 -18.94
CA GLY A 139 -1.03 13.06 -19.05
C GLY A 139 0.38 13.58 -19.25
N ILE A 140 0.68 14.20 -20.39
CA ILE A 140 1.96 14.90 -20.59
C ILE A 140 1.76 16.35 -20.15
N VAL A 141 2.33 16.73 -19.02
CA VAL A 141 2.13 18.04 -18.39
C VAL A 141 3.39 18.89 -18.56
N LEU A 142 3.29 19.98 -19.32
CA LEU A 142 4.33 21.01 -19.40
C LEU A 142 4.06 22.05 -18.30
N LEU A 143 4.93 22.07 -17.29
CA LEU A 143 4.78 22.94 -16.12
C LEU A 143 5.74 24.14 -16.21
N ASP A 144 5.17 25.34 -16.29
CA ASP A 144 5.91 26.60 -16.33
C ASP A 144 6.49 26.96 -14.95
N SER A 145 7.42 27.90 -14.93
CA SER A 145 8.06 28.49 -13.75
C SER A 145 7.11 29.23 -12.80
N ASP A 146 5.97 29.71 -13.28
CA ASP A 146 4.96 30.43 -12.49
C ASP A 146 3.87 29.51 -11.90
N GLY A 147 3.95 28.20 -12.15
CA GLY A 147 2.97 27.21 -11.70
C GLY A 147 1.80 27.00 -12.65
N THR A 148 1.75 27.69 -13.79
CA THR A 148 0.79 27.38 -14.85
C THR A 148 1.19 26.11 -15.60
N ALA A 149 0.20 25.37 -16.10
CA ALA A 149 0.42 24.10 -16.78
C ALA A 149 -0.40 23.99 -18.06
N SER A 150 0.18 23.38 -19.09
CA SER A 150 -0.54 22.88 -20.26
C SER A 150 -0.33 21.39 -20.38
N SER A 151 -1.38 20.65 -20.73
CA SER A 151 -1.30 19.20 -20.79
C SER A 151 -1.90 18.61 -22.06
N VAL A 152 -1.35 17.46 -22.46
CA VAL A 152 -1.90 16.60 -23.50
C VAL A 152 -2.21 15.25 -22.88
N VAL A 153 -3.44 14.78 -23.03
CA VAL A 153 -3.87 13.48 -22.49
C VAL A 153 -3.91 12.44 -23.60
N LEU A 154 -3.18 11.34 -23.39
CA LEU A 154 -3.28 10.12 -24.16
C LEU A 154 -4.26 9.19 -23.43
N GLY A 155 -5.42 8.92 -24.03
CA GLY A 155 -6.50 8.20 -23.36
C GLY A 155 -6.17 6.76 -22.95
N GLY A 156 -5.30 6.06 -23.69
CA GLY A 156 -4.93 4.68 -23.39
C GLY A 156 -6.15 3.78 -23.12
N SER A 157 -6.08 2.97 -22.06
CA SER A 157 -7.16 2.12 -21.57
C SER A 157 -8.46 2.86 -21.22
N ASN A 158 -8.44 4.18 -20.96
CA ASN A 158 -9.67 4.96 -20.73
C ASN A 158 -10.62 4.95 -21.94
N THR A 159 -10.11 4.61 -23.13
CA THR A 159 -10.90 4.51 -24.37
C THR A 159 -11.54 3.12 -24.57
N ALA A 160 -11.13 2.11 -23.80
CA ALA A 160 -11.44 0.71 -24.02
C ALA A 160 -12.76 0.27 -23.37
N TRP A 161 -13.85 0.94 -23.74
CA TRP A 161 -15.20 0.60 -23.28
C TRP A 161 -15.99 -0.04 -24.40
N SER A 162 -16.66 -1.15 -24.08
CA SER A 162 -17.56 -1.78 -25.05
C SER A 162 -18.69 -0.84 -25.44
N SER A 163 -19.09 -0.89 -26.71
CA SER A 163 -20.21 -0.08 -27.23
C SER A 163 -21.57 -0.44 -26.61
N ASP A 164 -21.70 -1.65 -26.04
CA ASP A 164 -22.90 -2.16 -25.37
C ASP A 164 -22.85 -2.03 -23.83
N PHE A 165 -21.92 -1.24 -23.30
CA PHE A 165 -21.72 -1.05 -21.86
C PHE A 165 -23.04 -0.73 -21.10
N GLN A 166 -23.30 -1.47 -20.02
CA GLN A 166 -24.49 -1.35 -19.18
C GLN A 166 -24.13 -0.87 -17.77
N ALA A 167 -24.80 0.17 -17.29
CA ALA A 167 -24.46 0.82 -16.01
C ALA A 167 -25.49 0.58 -14.88
N ASP A 168 -26.63 -0.08 -15.15
CA ASP A 168 -27.73 -0.21 -14.17
C ASP A 168 -27.30 -0.87 -12.85
N HIS A 169 -26.34 -1.79 -12.89
CA HIS A 169 -25.83 -2.46 -11.69
C HIS A 169 -24.87 -1.58 -10.87
N LEU A 170 -24.20 -0.59 -11.49
CA LEU A 170 -23.22 0.28 -10.84
C LEU A 170 -23.89 1.36 -9.99
N VAL A 171 -25.05 1.84 -10.43
CA VAL A 171 -25.76 2.97 -9.82
C VAL A 171 -26.52 2.59 -8.54
N ARG A 172 -26.73 1.28 -8.30
CA ARG A 172 -27.50 0.80 -7.15
C ARG A 172 -26.88 1.28 -5.83
N ASN A 173 -27.69 1.93 -4.98
CA ASN A 173 -27.26 2.49 -3.70
C ASN A 173 -26.20 3.61 -3.82
N ALA A 174 -26.03 4.22 -4.99
CA ALA A 174 -25.24 5.44 -5.13
C ALA A 174 -26.07 6.64 -4.63
N GLY A 175 -25.46 7.51 -3.84
CA GLY A 175 -26.07 8.76 -3.38
C GLY A 175 -25.82 9.93 -4.33
N ILE A 176 -24.73 9.88 -5.09
CA ILE A 176 -24.35 10.86 -6.12
C ILE A 176 -23.34 10.23 -7.08
N ILE A 177 -23.34 10.69 -8.33
CA ILE A 177 -22.43 10.20 -9.38
C ILE A 177 -21.58 11.36 -9.92
N LEU A 178 -20.27 11.14 -10.03
CA LEU A 178 -19.32 12.03 -10.70
C LEU A 178 -18.89 11.42 -12.04
N LEU A 179 -19.07 12.19 -13.11
CA LEU A 179 -18.68 11.86 -14.48
C LEU A 179 -17.74 12.93 -15.04
N GLN A 180 -17.03 12.60 -16.12
CA GLN A 180 -16.02 13.45 -16.75
C GLN A 180 -15.84 13.11 -18.24
N ARG A 181 -15.10 13.91 -19.02
CA ARG A 181 -15.01 13.80 -20.50
C ARG A 181 -13.72 13.18 -21.08
N GLU A 182 -13.05 12.31 -20.34
CA GLU A 182 -11.87 11.56 -20.78
C GLU A 182 -12.17 10.04 -20.92
N VAL A 183 -13.45 9.67 -20.86
CA VAL A 183 -13.96 8.36 -21.30
C VAL A 183 -14.98 8.58 -22.41
N PRO A 184 -15.25 7.58 -23.28
CA PRO A 184 -16.20 7.73 -24.38
C PRO A 184 -17.59 8.21 -23.95
N GLU A 185 -18.21 9.12 -24.72
CA GLU A 185 -19.51 9.73 -24.36
C GLU A 185 -20.61 8.69 -24.12
N HIS A 186 -20.60 7.56 -24.83
CA HIS A 186 -21.60 6.50 -24.65
C HIS A 186 -21.59 5.89 -23.24
N VAL A 187 -20.43 5.90 -22.56
CA VAL A 187 -20.29 5.46 -21.16
C VAL A 187 -21.00 6.44 -20.24
N ASN A 188 -20.71 7.74 -20.38
CA ASN A 188 -21.37 8.80 -19.62
C ASN A 188 -22.89 8.78 -19.82
N LEU A 189 -23.32 8.57 -21.06
CA LEU A 189 -24.75 8.46 -21.40
C LEU A 189 -25.41 7.26 -20.74
N ALA A 190 -24.76 6.09 -20.74
CA ALA A 190 -25.29 4.88 -20.11
C ALA A 190 -25.43 5.04 -18.59
N VAL A 191 -24.41 5.61 -17.93
CA VAL A 191 -24.42 5.87 -16.49
C VAL A 191 -25.48 6.91 -16.12
N ALA A 192 -25.54 8.04 -16.84
CA ALA A 192 -26.53 9.08 -16.57
C ALA A 192 -27.97 8.59 -16.80
N ALA A 193 -28.20 7.75 -17.81
CA ALA A 193 -29.51 7.15 -18.05
C ALA A 193 -29.93 6.19 -16.91
N ALA A 194 -29.00 5.40 -16.38
CA ALA A 194 -29.24 4.56 -15.21
C ALA A 194 -29.50 5.40 -13.94
N ALA A 195 -28.76 6.49 -13.77
CA ALA A 195 -28.93 7.45 -12.67
C ALA A 195 -30.34 8.03 -12.59
N VAL A 196 -30.93 8.42 -13.73
CA VAL A 196 -32.30 8.95 -13.78
C VAL A 196 -33.33 7.90 -13.34
N LYS A 197 -33.15 6.62 -13.70
CA LYS A 197 -34.05 5.53 -13.27
C LYS A 197 -34.05 5.37 -11.75
N GLU A 198 -32.86 5.43 -11.15
CA GLU A 198 -32.63 5.28 -9.70
C GLU A 198 -32.78 6.60 -8.92
N LYS A 199 -33.04 7.72 -9.61
CA LYS A 199 -33.16 9.08 -9.05
C LYS A 199 -31.91 9.56 -8.32
N VAL A 200 -30.73 9.19 -8.83
CA VAL A 200 -29.43 9.59 -8.30
C VAL A 200 -28.94 10.83 -9.07
N PRO A 201 -28.53 11.92 -8.39
CA PRO A 201 -28.01 13.11 -9.06
C PRO A 201 -26.66 12.83 -9.73
N VAL A 202 -26.48 13.40 -10.93
CA VAL A 202 -25.25 13.31 -11.72
C VAL A 202 -24.57 14.67 -11.77
N VAL A 203 -23.30 14.71 -11.40
CA VAL A 203 -22.39 15.84 -11.59
C VAL A 203 -21.47 15.48 -12.77
N LEU A 204 -21.54 16.23 -13.86
CA LEU A 204 -20.68 16.05 -15.03
C LEU A 204 -19.64 17.17 -15.07
N ASP A 205 -18.38 16.82 -14.82
CA ASP A 205 -17.25 17.65 -15.20
C ASP A 205 -17.11 17.66 -16.72
N VAL A 206 -16.99 18.85 -17.31
CA VAL A 206 -16.89 19.01 -18.76
C VAL A 206 -15.44 19.16 -19.24
N GLY A 207 -14.47 19.13 -18.32
CA GLY A 207 -13.07 19.07 -18.68
C GLY A 207 -12.70 17.75 -19.36
N GLY A 208 -11.84 17.82 -20.38
CA GLY A 208 -11.42 16.68 -21.19
C GLY A 208 -11.71 16.92 -22.66
N GLU A 209 -12.35 15.94 -23.33
CA GLU A 209 -12.67 15.99 -24.75
C GLU A 209 -13.45 17.25 -25.15
N GLU A 210 -13.02 17.91 -26.23
CA GLU A 210 -13.59 19.19 -26.68
C GLU A 210 -14.78 19.04 -27.64
N SER A 211 -15.16 17.82 -28.01
CA SER A 211 -16.31 17.58 -28.89
C SER A 211 -17.61 18.13 -28.26
N PRO A 212 -18.64 18.49 -29.05
CA PRO A 212 -19.90 18.94 -28.49
C PRO A 212 -20.57 17.86 -27.62
N ILE A 213 -21.06 18.24 -26.43
CA ILE A 213 -21.85 17.33 -25.59
C ILE A 213 -23.23 17.12 -26.22
N SER A 214 -23.64 15.87 -26.39
CA SER A 214 -24.96 15.57 -26.94
C SER A 214 -26.10 16.10 -26.06
N ASN A 215 -27.16 16.63 -26.68
CA ASN A 215 -28.34 17.13 -25.95
C ASN A 215 -28.99 16.05 -25.08
N LYS A 216 -28.89 14.77 -25.50
CA LYS A 216 -29.38 13.64 -24.72
C LYS A 216 -28.65 13.50 -23.39
N LEU A 217 -27.31 13.63 -23.38
CA LEU A 217 -26.54 13.61 -22.13
C LEU A 217 -26.84 14.83 -21.26
N LEU A 218 -26.89 16.04 -21.85
CA LEU A 218 -27.20 17.27 -21.09
C LEU A 218 -28.54 17.21 -20.35
N GLN A 219 -29.55 16.55 -20.92
CA GLN A 219 -30.87 16.39 -20.29
C GLN A 219 -30.89 15.40 -19.10
N LEU A 220 -29.85 14.58 -18.95
CA LEU A 220 -29.73 13.58 -17.88
C LEU A 220 -28.81 14.04 -16.74
N VAL A 221 -28.17 15.21 -16.88
CA VAL A 221 -27.21 15.76 -15.91
C VAL A 221 -27.90 16.76 -15.00
N GLU A 222 -27.77 16.54 -13.69
CA GLU A 222 -28.30 17.47 -12.68
C GLU A 222 -27.37 18.67 -12.52
N TYR A 223 -26.07 18.45 -12.41
CA TYR A 223 -25.07 19.51 -12.28
C TYR A 223 -24.02 19.40 -13.38
N LEU A 224 -23.96 20.38 -14.28
CA LEU A 224 -22.89 20.50 -15.25
C LEU A 224 -21.83 21.45 -14.71
N ALA A 225 -20.56 21.03 -14.66
CA ALA A 225 -19.50 21.76 -13.97
C ALA A 225 -18.37 22.22 -14.90
N PRO A 226 -18.53 23.34 -15.64
CA PRO A 226 -17.46 23.96 -16.43
C PRO A 226 -16.56 24.91 -15.62
N ASN A 227 -15.31 25.08 -16.03
CA ASN A 227 -14.59 26.32 -15.77
C ASN A 227 -14.97 27.42 -16.76
N GLU A 228 -14.50 28.65 -16.55
CA GLU A 228 -14.79 29.81 -17.42
C GLU A 228 -14.51 29.53 -18.90
N SER A 229 -13.34 28.97 -19.23
CA SER A 229 -12.95 28.69 -20.62
C SER A 229 -13.80 27.59 -21.26
N GLU A 230 -14.14 26.56 -20.48
CA GLU A 230 -15.01 25.46 -20.91
C GLU A 230 -16.44 25.95 -21.13
N LEU A 231 -16.95 26.84 -20.29
CA LEU A 231 -18.27 27.44 -20.44
C LEU A 231 -18.37 28.24 -21.75
N GLN A 232 -17.35 29.04 -22.06
CA GLN A 232 -17.26 29.78 -23.32
C GLN A 232 -17.24 28.82 -24.52
N ARG A 233 -16.41 27.77 -24.47
CA ARG A 233 -16.33 26.77 -25.55
C ARG A 233 -17.65 26.03 -25.76
N LEU A 234 -18.32 25.63 -24.69
CA LEU A 234 -19.58 24.86 -24.76
C LEU A 234 -20.77 25.67 -25.28
N THR A 235 -20.77 26.98 -25.04
CA THR A 235 -21.91 27.86 -25.36
C THR A 235 -21.66 28.73 -26.59
N GLY A 236 -20.39 29.00 -26.93
CA GLY A 236 -19.99 30.02 -27.89
C GLY A 236 -20.27 31.45 -27.41
N LEU A 237 -20.63 31.64 -26.14
CA LEU A 237 -20.94 32.93 -25.52
C LEU A 237 -19.76 33.42 -24.68
N PRO A 238 -19.59 34.75 -24.51
CA PRO A 238 -18.61 35.28 -23.58
C PRO A 238 -18.94 34.87 -22.13
N ALA A 239 -17.91 34.83 -21.28
CA ALA A 239 -18.04 34.52 -19.86
C ALA A 239 -17.07 35.33 -18.97
N GLY A 240 -16.66 36.51 -19.45
CA GLY A 240 -15.66 37.33 -18.76
C GLY A 240 -16.23 38.10 -17.57
N THR A 241 -17.51 38.46 -17.63
CA THR A 241 -18.23 39.16 -16.54
C THR A 241 -19.22 38.24 -15.82
N HIS A 242 -19.67 38.67 -14.63
CA HIS A 242 -20.66 37.90 -13.87
C HIS A 242 -21.96 37.70 -14.67
N GLU A 243 -22.46 38.75 -15.30
CA GLU A 243 -23.69 38.73 -16.11
C GLU A 243 -23.54 37.79 -17.32
N GLU A 244 -22.37 37.79 -17.97
CA GLU A 244 -22.05 36.89 -19.07
C GLU A 244 -22.00 35.42 -18.62
N VAL A 245 -21.35 35.13 -17.48
CA VAL A 245 -21.32 33.78 -16.89
C VAL A 245 -22.74 33.28 -16.64
N VAL A 246 -23.60 34.11 -16.02
CA VAL A 246 -25.00 33.75 -15.73
C VAL A 246 -25.79 33.53 -17.02
N ALA A 247 -25.60 34.37 -18.04
CA ALA A 247 -26.27 34.22 -19.33
C ALA A 247 -25.84 32.93 -20.07
N ALA A 248 -24.52 32.67 -20.14
CA ALA A 248 -23.97 31.48 -20.75
C ALA A 248 -24.44 30.21 -20.04
N ALA A 249 -24.36 30.18 -18.70
CA ALA A 249 -24.88 29.08 -17.88
C ALA A 249 -26.40 28.87 -18.09
N SER A 250 -27.17 29.95 -18.15
CA SER A 250 -28.63 29.89 -18.40
C SER A 250 -28.95 29.27 -19.77
N SER A 251 -28.10 29.47 -20.78
CA SER A 251 -28.27 28.84 -22.10
C SER A 251 -28.12 27.31 -22.07
N LEU A 252 -27.32 26.76 -21.15
CA LEU A 252 -27.18 25.31 -20.96
C LEU A 252 -28.37 24.76 -20.17
N ILE A 253 -28.93 25.55 -19.25
CA ILE A 253 -30.20 25.22 -18.59
C ILE A 253 -31.33 25.14 -19.61
N THR A 254 -31.43 26.05 -20.59
CA THR A 254 -32.49 25.94 -21.62
C THR A 254 -32.34 24.69 -22.50
N ARG A 255 -31.14 24.13 -22.61
CA ARG A 255 -30.85 22.89 -23.34
C ARG A 255 -31.18 21.60 -22.58
N GLY A 256 -31.43 21.66 -21.27
CA GLY A 256 -31.90 20.50 -20.51
C GLY A 256 -31.32 20.34 -19.12
N VAL A 257 -30.13 20.90 -18.86
CA VAL A 257 -29.38 20.71 -17.61
C VAL A 257 -30.14 21.24 -16.38
N GLY A 258 -30.05 20.56 -15.24
CA GLY A 258 -30.66 20.99 -13.98
C GLY A 258 -30.05 22.28 -13.42
N ALA A 259 -28.73 22.29 -13.27
CA ALA A 259 -27.93 23.41 -12.77
C ALA A 259 -26.52 23.42 -13.40
N VAL A 260 -25.91 24.60 -13.49
CA VAL A 260 -24.58 24.80 -14.04
C VAL A 260 -23.69 25.43 -12.98
N LEU A 261 -22.64 24.71 -12.57
CA LEU A 261 -21.69 25.06 -11.53
C LEU A 261 -20.38 25.54 -12.15
N VAL A 262 -20.23 26.85 -12.30
CA VAL A 262 -19.09 27.46 -12.99
C VAL A 262 -17.99 27.82 -12.00
N THR A 263 -16.78 27.30 -12.21
CA THR A 263 -15.57 27.72 -11.45
C THR A 263 -14.82 28.83 -12.18
N LEU A 264 -14.48 29.91 -11.47
CA LEU A 264 -13.94 31.18 -12.01
C LEU A 264 -12.59 31.57 -11.39
N ALA A 265 -11.76 30.59 -11.02
CA ALA A 265 -10.44 30.79 -10.39
C ALA A 265 -10.53 31.73 -9.15
N GLU A 266 -9.73 32.81 -9.08
CA GLU A 266 -9.74 33.73 -7.94
C GLU A 266 -11.07 34.46 -7.72
N ARG A 267 -11.97 34.48 -8.71
CA ARG A 267 -13.33 35.04 -8.57
C ARG A 267 -14.30 34.11 -7.85
N GLY A 268 -13.88 32.87 -7.57
CA GLY A 268 -14.69 31.88 -6.87
C GLY A 268 -15.54 31.04 -7.82
N SER A 269 -16.84 30.91 -7.54
CA SER A 269 -17.76 30.10 -8.33
C SER A 269 -19.19 30.65 -8.36
N VAL A 270 -19.91 30.30 -9.43
CA VAL A 270 -21.31 30.67 -9.66
C VAL A 270 -22.10 29.41 -9.98
N LEU A 271 -23.16 29.15 -9.22
CA LEU A 271 -24.13 28.09 -9.53
C LEU A 271 -25.42 28.72 -10.03
N VAL A 272 -25.80 28.42 -11.27
CA VAL A 272 -27.09 28.79 -11.83
C VAL A 272 -27.99 27.56 -11.83
N HIS A 273 -29.10 27.61 -11.10
CA HIS A 273 -30.00 26.48 -10.89
C HIS A 273 -31.38 26.75 -11.48
N ARG A 274 -31.95 25.80 -12.21
CA ARG A 274 -33.33 25.89 -12.73
C ARG A 274 -34.35 25.93 -11.59
N VAL A 275 -35.33 26.84 -11.65
CA VAL A 275 -36.47 26.87 -10.72
C VAL A 275 -37.68 26.19 -11.36
N GLN A 276 -38.32 25.26 -10.64
CA GLN A 276 -39.61 24.71 -11.08
C GLN A 276 -40.72 25.77 -10.95
N ALA A 277 -41.53 25.90 -12.01
CA ALA A 277 -42.58 26.92 -12.14
C ALA A 277 -43.61 26.95 -10.98
N SER A 278 -43.75 25.87 -10.21
CA SER A 278 -44.70 25.73 -9.10
C SER A 278 -44.36 26.52 -7.82
N LYS A 279 -43.16 27.11 -7.71
CA LYS A 279 -42.74 27.90 -6.53
C LYS A 279 -42.57 29.41 -6.76
N ILE A 280 -42.91 29.92 -7.95
CA ILE A 280 -42.78 31.35 -8.27
C ILE A 280 -44.00 32.12 -7.75
N LYS A 281 -43.88 32.75 -6.57
CA LYS A 281 -44.79 33.85 -6.18
C LYS A 281 -44.42 35.09 -7.00
N SER A 282 -45.09 35.28 -8.14
CA SER A 282 -44.90 36.42 -9.04
C SER A 282 -44.99 37.75 -8.27
N LYS A 283 -43.93 38.55 -8.33
CA LYS A 283 -43.98 40.00 -8.10
C LYS A 283 -43.47 40.68 -9.36
N LYS A 284 -44.38 41.40 -10.02
CA LYS A 284 -44.28 42.26 -11.22
C LYS A 284 -44.48 41.58 -12.58
N LYS A 285 -45.44 42.15 -13.32
CA LYS A 285 -45.76 41.92 -14.73
C LYS A 285 -44.73 42.70 -15.58
N GLY A 286 -44.00 42.03 -16.47
CA GLY A 286 -43.27 42.69 -17.56
C GLY A 286 -41.82 42.26 -17.77
N GLU A 287 -41.19 41.57 -16.82
CA GLU A 287 -39.87 40.96 -17.05
C GLU A 287 -40.06 39.51 -17.53
N THR A 288 -39.48 39.18 -18.69
CA THR A 288 -39.22 37.79 -19.09
C THR A 288 -38.23 37.19 -18.09
N ALA A 289 -38.75 36.71 -16.97
CA ALA A 289 -37.99 36.09 -15.91
C ALA A 289 -37.45 34.73 -16.39
N SER A 290 -36.19 34.70 -16.82
CA SER A 290 -35.40 33.46 -16.83
C SER A 290 -35.50 32.87 -15.42
N SER A 291 -36.23 31.75 -15.30
CA SER A 291 -36.61 31.14 -14.02
C SER A 291 -35.43 30.36 -13.42
N VAL A 292 -34.37 31.08 -13.04
CA VAL A 292 -33.14 30.54 -12.45
C VAL A 292 -32.86 31.18 -11.11
N VAL A 293 -32.24 30.44 -10.19
CA VAL A 293 -31.65 30.97 -8.95
C VAL A 293 -30.13 30.93 -9.12
N VAL A 294 -29.48 32.02 -8.74
CA VAL A 294 -28.02 32.15 -8.80
C VAL A 294 -27.48 32.10 -7.37
N PHE A 295 -26.50 31.24 -7.14
CA PHE A 295 -25.69 31.23 -5.93
C PHE A 295 -24.26 31.61 -6.29
N GLU A 296 -23.65 32.44 -5.45
CA GLU A 296 -22.27 32.87 -5.61
C GLU A 296 -21.47 32.46 -4.39
N GLN A 297 -20.23 32.06 -4.65
CA GLN A 297 -19.27 31.75 -3.61
C GLN A 297 -17.93 32.37 -3.98
N ALA A 298 -17.47 33.32 -3.19
CA ALA A 298 -16.14 33.90 -3.34
C ALA A 298 -15.04 32.84 -3.12
N ALA A 299 -13.88 33.04 -3.74
CA ALA A 299 -12.72 32.19 -3.49
C ALA A 299 -12.26 32.30 -2.03
N PHE A 300 -11.83 31.17 -1.45
CA PHE A 300 -11.20 31.18 -0.14
C PHE A 300 -9.74 31.65 -0.25
N PRO A 301 -9.21 32.31 0.80
CA PRO A 301 -7.79 32.59 0.87
C PRO A 301 -6.98 31.30 0.77
N VAL A 302 -5.99 31.30 -0.12
CA VAL A 302 -5.09 30.16 -0.31
C VAL A 302 -4.22 30.00 0.95
N PRO A 303 -4.18 28.83 1.60
CA PRO A 303 -3.25 28.55 2.68
C PRO A 303 -1.80 28.89 2.26
N GLY A 304 -1.08 29.65 3.08
CA GLY A 304 0.27 30.11 2.73
C GLY A 304 0.33 31.34 1.80
N GLY A 305 -0.82 31.88 1.39
CA GLY A 305 -0.94 33.21 0.77
C GLY A 305 -0.62 33.29 -0.72
N LYS A 306 -0.21 32.20 -1.37
CA LYS A 306 0.01 32.13 -2.81
C LYS A 306 -0.35 30.76 -3.37
N MET A 307 -0.82 30.76 -4.61
CA MET A 307 -0.99 29.54 -5.41
C MET A 307 0.38 28.92 -5.70
N VAL A 308 0.46 27.60 -5.58
CA VAL A 308 1.66 26.80 -5.89
C VAL A 308 1.46 26.03 -7.19
N ASP A 309 0.30 25.38 -7.36
CA ASP A 309 -0.06 24.59 -8.54
C ASP A 309 -1.59 24.52 -8.64
N GLY A 310 -2.14 24.66 -9.86
CA GLY A 310 -3.59 24.57 -10.10
C GLY A 310 -4.11 23.17 -10.36
N THR A 311 -3.21 22.20 -10.47
CA THR A 311 -3.53 20.82 -10.84
C THR A 311 -4.51 20.21 -9.84
N ALA A 312 -5.53 19.52 -10.36
CA ALA A 312 -6.60 18.86 -9.58
C ALA A 312 -7.45 19.76 -8.66
N ALA A 313 -7.25 21.08 -8.63
CA ALA A 313 -8.07 21.97 -7.79
C ALA A 313 -9.56 21.96 -8.20
N GLY A 314 -9.82 21.88 -9.51
CA GLY A 314 -11.17 21.71 -10.03
C GLY A 314 -11.79 20.36 -9.68
N ASP A 315 -10.98 19.30 -9.62
CA ASP A 315 -11.41 17.95 -9.23
C ASP A 315 -11.74 17.89 -7.74
N ALA A 316 -10.88 18.48 -6.89
CA ALA A 316 -11.11 18.64 -5.45
C ALA A 316 -12.40 19.42 -5.17
N PHE A 317 -12.63 20.53 -5.88
CA PHE A 317 -13.84 21.34 -5.76
C PHE A 317 -15.10 20.53 -6.09
N ARG A 318 -15.11 19.83 -7.23
CA ARG A 318 -16.27 19.04 -7.70
C ARG A 318 -16.55 17.84 -6.78
N ALA A 319 -15.50 17.15 -6.33
CA ALA A 319 -15.64 16.06 -5.37
C ALA A 319 -16.19 16.55 -4.03
N ALA A 320 -15.66 17.66 -3.51
CA ALA A 320 -16.15 18.26 -2.26
C ALA A 320 -17.59 18.75 -2.36
N PHE A 321 -17.98 19.36 -3.49
CA PHE A 321 -19.37 19.71 -3.77
C PHE A 321 -20.29 18.48 -3.73
N ALA A 322 -19.88 17.39 -4.39
CA ALA A 322 -20.64 16.15 -4.40
C ALA A 322 -20.76 15.50 -3.02
N VAL A 323 -19.66 15.47 -2.24
CA VAL A 323 -19.63 14.99 -0.86
C VAL A 323 -20.60 15.79 0.03
N ALA A 324 -20.52 17.12 -0.02
CA ALA A 324 -21.41 17.99 0.75
C ALA A 324 -22.89 17.79 0.36
N LEU A 325 -23.16 17.61 -0.93
CA LEU A 325 -24.51 17.41 -1.44
C LEU A 325 -25.12 16.08 -1.01
N VAL A 326 -24.36 14.97 -1.08
CA VAL A 326 -24.81 13.66 -0.60
C VAL A 326 -24.91 13.58 0.93
N GLU A 327 -24.21 14.48 1.64
CA GLU A 327 -24.37 14.70 3.09
C GLU A 327 -25.62 15.54 3.44
N GLY A 328 -26.33 16.06 2.44
CA GLY A 328 -27.55 16.83 2.64
C GLY A 328 -27.30 18.24 3.15
N LEU A 329 -26.10 18.79 2.96
CA LEU A 329 -25.80 20.16 3.35
C LEU A 329 -26.61 21.17 2.50
N PRO A 330 -26.97 22.33 3.06
CA PRO A 330 -27.56 23.41 2.28
C PRO A 330 -26.66 23.84 1.13
N MET A 331 -27.24 24.22 -0.01
CA MET A 331 -26.50 24.55 -1.23
C MET A 331 -25.34 25.55 -1.01
N LYS A 332 -25.57 26.58 -0.18
CA LYS A 332 -24.52 27.55 0.17
C LYS A 332 -23.34 26.88 0.90
N GLU A 333 -23.62 26.00 1.85
CA GLU A 333 -22.58 25.25 2.58
C GLU A 333 -21.85 24.25 1.65
N CYS A 334 -22.54 23.67 0.66
CA CYS A 334 -21.90 22.86 -0.37
C CYS A 334 -20.87 23.65 -1.18
N LEU A 335 -21.21 24.89 -1.57
CA LEU A 335 -20.31 25.78 -2.30
C LEU A 335 -19.15 26.25 -1.41
N GLU A 336 -19.42 26.61 -0.15
CA GLU A 336 -18.38 26.98 0.82
C GLU A 336 -17.37 25.84 1.03
N PHE A 337 -17.85 24.61 1.23
CA PHE A 337 -17.02 23.42 1.40
C PHE A 337 -16.19 23.11 0.14
N ALA A 338 -16.79 23.22 -1.04
CA ALA A 338 -16.11 23.04 -2.32
C ALA A 338 -15.01 24.10 -2.56
N ALA A 339 -15.30 25.37 -2.28
CA ALA A 339 -14.35 26.46 -2.45
C ALA A 339 -13.15 26.34 -1.50
N ALA A 340 -13.38 25.91 -0.26
CA ALA A 340 -12.30 25.61 0.67
C ALA A 340 -11.43 24.42 0.20
N ALA A 341 -12.03 23.38 -0.37
CA ALA A 341 -11.28 22.26 -0.95
C ALA A 341 -10.35 22.70 -2.09
N GLY A 342 -10.87 23.53 -3.00
CA GLY A 342 -10.08 24.12 -4.08
C GLY A 342 -8.93 24.98 -3.56
N ALA A 343 -9.17 25.81 -2.53
CA ALA A 343 -8.14 26.66 -1.94
C ALA A 343 -6.99 25.87 -1.30
N VAL A 344 -7.28 24.75 -0.62
CA VAL A 344 -6.23 23.87 -0.06
C VAL A 344 -5.47 23.14 -1.18
N ALA A 345 -6.18 22.67 -2.21
CA ALA A 345 -5.52 21.99 -3.33
C ALA A 345 -4.51 22.91 -4.04
N VAL A 346 -4.88 24.17 -4.32
CA VAL A 346 -3.96 25.08 -5.03
C VAL A 346 -2.74 25.52 -4.22
N SER A 347 -2.68 25.23 -2.92
CA SER A 347 -1.57 25.61 -2.05
C SER A 347 -0.41 24.60 -2.07
N ARG A 348 -0.49 23.53 -2.86
CA ARG A 348 0.47 22.41 -2.88
C ARG A 348 0.77 21.97 -4.30
N MET A 349 1.94 21.37 -4.49
CA MET A 349 2.36 20.83 -5.78
C MET A 349 1.69 19.48 -6.06
N GLY A 350 1.24 19.28 -7.30
CA GLY A 350 0.78 18.00 -7.84
C GLY A 350 -0.72 17.75 -7.70
N ALA A 351 -1.20 16.70 -8.38
CA ALA A 351 -2.61 16.28 -8.35
C ALA A 351 -2.97 15.58 -7.02
N VAL A 352 -2.90 14.24 -6.96
CA VAL A 352 -3.23 13.45 -5.76
C VAL A 352 -2.56 13.93 -4.45
N PRO A 353 -1.29 14.38 -4.45
CA PRO A 353 -0.66 14.93 -3.25
C PRO A 353 -1.32 16.21 -2.70
N SER A 354 -1.93 17.04 -3.55
CA SER A 354 -2.56 18.30 -3.12
C SER A 354 -3.97 18.11 -2.57
N LEU A 355 -4.65 17.01 -2.91
CA LEU A 355 -6.05 16.78 -2.55
C LEU A 355 -6.28 16.81 -1.02
N PRO A 356 -7.19 17.65 -0.51
CA PRO A 356 -7.33 17.89 0.91
C PRO A 356 -7.97 16.72 1.66
N SER A 357 -7.65 16.61 2.94
CA SER A 357 -8.45 15.88 3.91
C SER A 357 -9.65 16.71 4.38
N ARG A 358 -10.68 16.05 4.89
CA ARG A 358 -11.85 16.72 5.50
C ARG A 358 -11.43 17.69 6.62
N LYS A 359 -10.47 17.29 7.44
CA LYS A 359 -9.97 18.08 8.57
C LYS A 359 -9.41 19.43 8.11
N GLU A 360 -8.59 19.44 7.06
CA GLU A 360 -7.96 20.65 6.55
C GLU A 360 -8.99 21.65 6.03
N ILE A 361 -10.04 21.16 5.36
CA ILE A 361 -11.16 22.02 4.92
C ILE A 361 -11.88 22.62 6.12
N LEU A 362 -12.23 21.82 7.13
CA LEU A 362 -12.92 22.31 8.32
C LEU A 362 -12.08 23.33 9.10
N GLU A 363 -10.77 23.14 9.18
CA GLU A 363 -9.84 24.11 9.77
C GLU A 363 -9.84 25.43 9.00
N LEU A 364 -9.80 25.39 7.66
CA LEU A 364 -9.86 26.59 6.84
C LEU A 364 -11.20 27.33 6.98
N LEU A 365 -12.30 26.59 7.00
CA LEU A 365 -13.65 27.11 7.19
C LEU A 365 -13.81 27.77 8.57
N SER A 366 -13.32 27.15 9.64
CA SER A 366 -13.42 27.72 11.00
C SER A 366 -12.69 29.06 11.18
N LYS A 367 -11.67 29.33 10.36
CA LYS A 367 -10.93 30.60 10.37
C LYS A 367 -11.66 31.74 9.63
N HIS A 368 -12.66 31.42 8.80
CA HIS A 368 -13.25 32.36 7.84
C HIS A 368 -14.80 32.34 7.78
N SER A 369 -15.48 31.38 8.41
CA SER A 369 -16.93 31.24 8.40
C SER A 369 -17.48 30.97 9.81
N THR A 370 -18.63 31.55 10.13
CA THR A 370 -19.31 31.48 11.45
C THR A 370 -20.53 30.54 11.46
N SER A 371 -20.63 29.55 10.55
CA SER A 371 -21.81 28.68 10.40
C SER A 371 -21.60 27.21 10.86
N ASN A 372 -22.59 26.33 10.59
CA ASN A 372 -22.82 24.97 11.13
C ASN A 372 -21.63 23.98 11.19
N PHE A 373 -20.49 24.29 10.56
CA PHE A 373 -19.25 23.49 10.58
C PHE A 373 -18.69 23.25 11.98
N ASP A 374 -19.00 24.12 12.95
CA ASP A 374 -18.63 23.93 14.35
C ASP A 374 -19.28 22.68 14.98
N LYS A 375 -20.45 22.24 14.49
CA LYS A 375 -21.08 20.97 14.92
C LYS A 375 -20.36 19.76 14.33
N MET A 376 -19.92 19.83 13.07
CA MET A 376 -19.15 18.75 12.43
C MET A 376 -17.76 18.60 13.04
N ARG A 377 -17.10 19.70 13.38
CA ARG A 377 -15.83 19.70 14.12
C ARG A 377 -16.00 19.07 15.52
N LYS A 378 -17.05 19.45 16.25
CA LYS A 378 -17.37 18.85 17.56
C LYS A 378 -17.70 17.36 17.47
N GLY A 379 -18.37 16.90 16.41
CA GLY A 379 -18.61 15.47 16.16
C GLY A 379 -17.33 14.65 15.99
N LEU A 380 -16.34 15.18 15.26
CA LEU A 380 -15.01 14.55 15.11
C LEU A 380 -14.23 14.51 16.44
N GLU A 381 -14.37 15.54 17.28
CA GLU A 381 -13.77 15.57 18.62
C GLU A 381 -14.49 14.63 19.61
N GLU A 382 -15.79 14.40 19.45
CA GLU A 382 -16.58 13.45 20.25
C GLU A 382 -16.35 11.99 19.86
N GLU A 383 -16.15 11.67 18.57
CA GLU A 383 -15.74 10.32 18.11
C GLU A 383 -14.34 9.96 18.62
N LYS A 384 -13.40 10.93 18.57
CA LYS A 384 -12.07 10.75 19.15
C LYS A 384 -12.13 10.51 20.67
N ARG A 385 -13.03 11.18 21.40
CA ARG A 385 -13.28 10.94 22.84
C ARG A 385 -13.99 9.61 23.12
N LYS A 386 -14.73 9.04 22.16
CA LYS A 386 -15.32 7.69 22.29
C LYS A 386 -14.27 6.61 22.04
N GLU A 387 -13.38 6.79 21.06
CA GLU A 387 -12.24 5.88 20.84
C GLU A 387 -11.25 5.92 22.02
N GLU A 388 -10.95 7.11 22.57
CA GLU A 388 -10.11 7.26 23.78
C GLU A 388 -10.85 6.79 25.05
N GLY A 389 -12.18 6.97 25.14
CA GLY A 389 -12.99 6.60 26.30
C GLY A 389 -13.34 5.11 26.40
N ASP A 390 -13.45 4.39 25.27
CA ASP A 390 -13.60 2.93 25.25
C ASP A 390 -12.27 2.22 25.56
N ALA A 391 -11.12 2.86 25.30
CA ALA A 391 -9.82 2.39 25.76
C ALA A 391 -9.62 2.55 27.29
N GLU A 392 -10.21 3.57 27.92
CA GLU A 392 -10.19 3.75 29.39
C GLU A 392 -11.28 2.98 30.14
N ARG A 393 -12.37 2.55 29.48
CA ARG A 393 -13.45 1.78 30.12
C ARG A 393 -13.17 0.30 30.31
N CYS A 394 -12.12 -0.24 29.70
CA CYS A 394 -11.67 -1.61 29.95
C CYS A 394 -10.73 -1.73 31.16
N SER A 395 -10.44 -0.62 31.84
CA SER A 395 -9.42 -0.55 32.88
C SER A 395 -9.86 0.35 34.04
N ILE A 396 -10.98 0.07 34.72
CA ILE A 396 -11.18 0.37 36.16
C ILE A 396 -12.38 -0.43 36.69
N GLY A 397 -12.08 -1.36 37.60
CA GLY A 397 -13.01 -2.03 38.51
C GLY A 397 -12.17 -2.88 39.47
N GLY A 398 -11.63 -2.32 40.55
CA GLY A 398 -12.27 -2.30 41.87
C GLY A 398 -11.27 -2.80 42.92
N ALA A 399 -11.09 -2.01 43.99
CA ALA A 399 -9.97 -2.04 44.93
C ALA A 399 -9.95 -3.20 45.96
N GLY A 400 -8.79 -3.44 46.59
CA GLY A 400 -8.70 -4.22 47.83
C GLY A 400 -7.29 -4.51 48.32
N THR A 401 -6.75 -3.67 49.20
CA THR A 401 -5.57 -3.96 50.03
C THR A 401 -5.93 -4.89 51.18
N THR A 402 -5.38 -6.11 51.22
CA THR A 402 -5.19 -6.88 52.47
C THR A 402 -4.02 -7.86 52.33
N THR A 403 -3.10 -7.76 53.28
CA THR A 403 -2.03 -8.72 53.60
C THR A 403 -2.63 -10.05 54.07
N GLY A 404 -2.19 -11.18 53.51
CA GLY A 404 -2.55 -12.51 54.02
C GLY A 404 -2.03 -13.66 53.15
N THR A 405 -1.08 -14.43 53.69
CA THR A 405 -0.66 -15.75 53.23
C THR A 405 -1.79 -16.78 53.43
N CYS A 406 -2.16 -17.57 52.39
CA CYS A 406 -2.32 -19.04 52.44
C CYS A 406 -2.99 -19.66 51.20
N THR A 407 -2.35 -20.76 50.75
CA THR A 407 -2.88 -22.03 50.20
C THR A 407 -3.59 -22.11 48.84
N GLN A 408 -3.00 -22.97 48.01
CA GLN A 408 -3.49 -23.57 46.77
C GLN A 408 -4.92 -24.10 46.88
N ALA A 409 -5.71 -23.87 45.82
CA ALA A 409 -6.81 -24.73 45.41
C ALA A 409 -6.88 -24.75 43.87
N ASP A 410 -6.38 -25.86 43.33
CA ASP A 410 -6.68 -26.55 42.07
C ASP A 410 -7.27 -25.76 40.88
N PHE A 411 -6.37 -25.38 39.97
CA PHE A 411 -6.64 -25.29 38.53
C PHE A 411 -5.92 -26.44 37.81
N PRO A 412 -6.52 -27.05 36.77
CA PRO A 412 -5.98 -28.26 36.16
C PRO A 412 -4.61 -27.99 35.55
N SER A 413 -3.63 -28.73 36.03
CA SER A 413 -2.27 -28.78 35.52
C SER A 413 -2.26 -29.41 34.12
N SER A 414 -2.25 -28.58 33.09
CA SER A 414 -1.51 -28.91 31.88
C SER A 414 -0.16 -28.21 31.98
N SER A 415 0.91 -28.98 32.13
CA SER A 415 2.29 -28.52 32.00
C SER A 415 2.44 -27.69 30.72
N SER A 416 2.54 -26.36 30.82
CA SER A 416 2.89 -25.56 29.65
C SER A 416 4.38 -25.74 29.42
N ALA A 417 4.75 -26.72 28.60
CA ALA A 417 6.07 -26.74 28.01
C ALA A 417 6.33 -25.38 27.34
N SER A 418 7.51 -24.81 27.56
CA SER A 418 7.96 -23.62 26.82
C SER A 418 7.83 -23.87 25.32
N PHE A 419 7.46 -22.85 24.55
CA PHE A 419 7.40 -22.96 23.08
C PHE A 419 8.77 -23.46 22.56
N PRO A 420 8.82 -24.38 21.57
CA PRO A 420 10.04 -25.13 21.25
C PRO A 420 11.16 -24.28 20.64
N LEU A 421 10.82 -23.12 20.05
CA LEU A 421 11.79 -22.21 19.43
C LEU A 421 11.90 -20.92 20.24
N LYS A 422 13.07 -20.30 20.15
CA LYS A 422 13.34 -18.97 20.69
C LYS A 422 13.21 -17.90 19.61
N PHE A 423 12.86 -16.69 20.03
CA PHE A 423 12.66 -15.56 19.12
C PHE A 423 13.67 -14.44 19.35
N ALA A 424 14.16 -13.88 18.24
CA ALA A 424 14.95 -12.65 18.18
C ALA A 424 14.29 -11.66 17.21
N SER A 425 14.64 -10.39 17.32
CA SER A 425 14.13 -9.33 16.45
C SER A 425 15.25 -8.32 16.16
N ARG A 426 15.11 -7.63 15.04
CA ARG A 426 16.08 -6.65 14.56
C ARG A 426 16.26 -5.47 15.50
N LEU A 427 17.47 -5.35 16.07
CA LEU A 427 17.77 -4.26 17.00
C LEU A 427 17.66 -2.87 16.37
N ASN A 428 18.07 -2.72 15.11
CA ASN A 428 18.02 -1.42 14.41
C ASN A 428 16.58 -0.90 14.21
N SER A 429 15.57 -1.77 14.31
CA SER A 429 14.15 -1.37 14.23
C SER A 429 13.72 -0.51 15.41
N MET A 430 14.46 -0.53 16.53
CA MET A 430 14.20 0.34 17.67
C MET A 430 14.55 1.81 17.43
N ARG A 431 15.23 2.14 16.31
CA ARG A 431 15.50 3.55 15.93
C ARG A 431 14.24 4.35 15.63
N SER A 432 13.16 3.70 15.23
CA SER A 432 11.90 4.33 14.84
C SER A 432 10.83 4.33 15.95
N SER A 433 11.14 3.84 17.16
CA SER A 433 10.15 3.78 18.24
C SER A 433 9.75 5.17 18.72
N SER A 434 8.43 5.38 18.84
CA SER A 434 7.85 6.60 19.42
C SER A 434 7.49 6.42 20.91
N SER A 435 7.71 5.21 21.45
CA SER A 435 7.44 4.83 22.83
C SER A 435 8.55 5.29 23.79
N ALA A 436 8.12 5.82 24.95
CA ALA A 436 8.79 6.22 26.20
C ALA A 436 10.28 6.66 26.31
N PHE A 437 11.20 6.24 25.46
CA PHE A 437 12.65 6.46 25.62
C PHE A 437 13.12 7.76 24.95
N LYS A 438 12.61 8.90 25.44
CA LYS A 438 12.79 10.22 24.82
C LYS A 438 14.19 10.85 24.91
N ASN A 439 15.17 10.24 25.55
CA ASN A 439 16.40 10.98 25.91
C ASN A 439 17.73 10.37 25.45
N SER A 440 17.75 9.22 24.77
CA SER A 440 18.98 8.62 24.26
C SER A 440 18.68 7.63 23.13
N ASN A 441 19.32 7.81 21.96
CA ASN A 441 19.21 6.92 20.79
C ASN A 441 20.46 6.03 20.69
N SER A 442 20.81 5.34 21.77
CA SER A 442 21.99 4.48 21.84
C SER A 442 21.62 3.00 21.69
N VAL A 443 22.60 2.18 21.31
CA VAL A 443 22.43 0.71 21.25
C VAL A 443 21.95 0.12 22.58
N LEU A 444 22.37 0.70 23.71
CA LEU A 444 21.96 0.22 25.03
C LEU A 444 20.47 0.49 25.29
N ASP A 445 19.94 1.62 24.81
CA ASP A 445 18.51 1.93 24.91
C ASP A 445 17.69 1.06 23.97
N TRP A 446 18.22 0.73 22.79
CA TRP A 446 17.57 -0.21 21.89
C TRP A 446 17.48 -1.61 22.50
N ILE A 447 18.52 -2.07 23.22
CA ILE A 447 18.49 -3.35 23.96
C ILE A 447 17.44 -3.29 25.07
N ALA A 448 17.39 -2.19 25.82
CA ALA A 448 16.38 -1.99 26.86
C ALA A 448 14.96 -2.05 26.29
N GLY A 449 14.71 -1.36 25.16
CA GLY A 449 13.41 -1.39 24.47
C GLY A 449 13.04 -2.78 23.94
N GLN A 450 14.01 -3.59 23.50
CA GLN A 450 13.73 -4.99 23.15
C GLN A 450 13.35 -5.84 24.36
N GLY A 451 13.84 -5.49 25.56
CA GLY A 451 13.45 -6.16 26.81
C GLY A 451 11.96 -6.01 27.16
N ASP A 452 11.27 -5.01 26.58
CA ASP A 452 9.83 -4.81 26.76
C ASP A 452 8.98 -5.70 25.83
N ILE A 453 9.58 -6.35 24.81
CA ILE A 453 8.86 -7.19 23.84
C ILE A 453 8.46 -8.52 24.48
N GLN A 454 7.15 -8.77 24.60
CA GLN A 454 6.67 -10.01 25.18
C GLN A 454 6.99 -11.24 24.33
N GLY A 455 7.72 -12.17 24.92
CA GLY A 455 8.06 -13.45 24.30
C GLY A 455 9.30 -13.42 23.40
N LEU A 456 10.07 -12.32 23.44
CA LEU A 456 11.41 -12.26 22.88
C LEU A 456 12.41 -12.89 23.87
N ASP A 457 13.28 -13.76 23.36
CA ASP A 457 14.25 -14.49 24.17
C ASP A 457 15.69 -14.04 23.89
N LEU A 458 15.91 -13.59 22.65
CA LEU A 458 17.22 -13.47 22.04
C LEU A 458 17.37 -12.15 21.28
N ILE A 459 18.63 -11.80 21.01
CA ILE A 459 19.02 -10.66 20.18
C ILE A 459 20.19 -11.03 19.29
N ASP A 460 20.17 -10.52 18.07
CA ASP A 460 21.31 -10.57 17.16
C ASP A 460 21.91 -9.16 16.99
N LEU A 461 23.24 -9.05 17.08
CA LEU A 461 23.95 -7.77 17.02
C LEU A 461 24.73 -7.62 15.72
N ASN A 462 24.82 -6.40 15.20
CA ASN A 462 25.63 -6.06 14.04
C ASN A 462 27.06 -5.67 14.46
N TYR A 463 28.07 -6.31 13.87
CA TYR A 463 29.48 -5.98 14.06
C TYR A 463 30.07 -5.34 12.79
N PRO A 464 30.83 -4.22 12.89
CA PRO A 464 31.22 -3.49 14.11
C PRO A 464 30.19 -2.41 14.54
N GLN A 465 29.08 -2.27 13.80
CA GLN A 465 28.11 -1.17 13.97
C GLN A 465 27.63 -0.96 15.41
N HIS A 466 27.22 -2.02 16.11
CA HIS A 466 26.69 -1.92 17.48
C HIS A 466 27.77 -1.88 18.57
N PHE A 467 29.03 -2.02 18.19
CA PHE A 467 30.18 -2.04 19.09
C PHE A 467 30.97 -0.72 19.06
N THR A 468 30.68 0.13 18.08
CA THR A 468 31.35 1.41 17.92
C THR A 468 31.06 2.31 19.12
N ASN A 469 32.11 2.78 19.79
CA ASN A 469 32.04 3.62 21.00
C ASN A 469 31.36 2.98 22.23
N ILE A 470 31.19 1.66 22.25
CA ILE A 470 30.58 0.94 23.39
C ILE A 470 31.51 -0.19 23.85
N LYS A 471 31.79 -0.25 25.15
CA LYS A 471 32.56 -1.36 25.73
C LYS A 471 31.66 -2.59 25.86
N GLU A 472 32.20 -3.77 25.52
CA GLU A 472 31.46 -5.05 25.58
C GLU A 472 30.78 -5.29 26.94
N ILE A 473 31.42 -4.90 28.05
CA ILE A 473 30.84 -5.04 29.40
C ILE A 473 29.50 -4.30 29.58
N HIS A 474 29.32 -3.17 28.90
CA HIS A 474 28.05 -2.43 28.97
C HIS A 474 26.95 -3.10 28.14
N LEU A 475 27.31 -3.75 27.01
CA LEU A 475 26.36 -4.56 26.24
C LEU A 475 25.89 -5.75 27.08
N VAL A 476 26.82 -6.48 27.71
CA VAL A 476 26.49 -7.62 28.59
C VAL A 476 25.59 -7.18 29.74
N ALA A 477 25.88 -6.03 30.37
CA ALA A 477 25.05 -5.49 31.44
C ALA A 477 23.63 -5.14 30.95
N ALA A 478 23.50 -4.49 29.78
CA ALA A 478 22.20 -4.14 29.22
C ALA A 478 21.37 -5.39 28.87
N LEU A 479 22.00 -6.41 28.29
CA LEU A 479 21.34 -7.69 27.98
C LEU A 479 20.82 -8.39 29.23
N HIS A 480 21.64 -8.44 30.28
CA HIS A 480 21.24 -9.01 31.56
C HIS A 480 20.08 -8.22 32.18
N SER A 481 20.10 -6.88 32.11
CA SER A 481 19.01 -6.03 32.59
C SER A 481 17.71 -6.21 31.78
N ALA A 482 17.82 -6.45 30.48
CA ALA A 482 16.69 -6.72 29.59
C ALA A 482 16.22 -8.19 29.63
N ASN A 483 16.90 -9.07 30.38
CA ASN A 483 16.66 -10.51 30.38
C ASN A 483 16.74 -11.15 28.97
N LEU A 484 17.64 -10.64 28.13
CA LEU A 484 17.89 -11.12 26.78
C LEU A 484 19.26 -11.81 26.69
N SER A 485 19.39 -12.78 25.79
CA SER A 485 20.66 -13.44 25.47
C SER A 485 21.03 -13.23 24.01
N ILE A 486 22.33 -13.27 23.68
CA ILE A 486 22.76 -13.17 22.28
C ILE A 486 22.68 -14.54 21.60
N SER A 487 22.15 -14.59 20.38
CA SER A 487 22.18 -15.78 19.53
C SER A 487 23.23 -15.72 18.44
N ALA A 488 23.29 -14.61 17.69
CA ALA A 488 24.19 -14.44 16.56
C ALA A 488 24.79 -13.03 16.45
N ILE A 489 25.89 -12.95 15.70
CA ILE A 489 26.49 -11.70 15.24
C ILE A 489 26.37 -11.60 13.73
N ASN A 490 25.80 -10.50 13.24
CA ASN A 490 25.68 -10.17 11.83
C ASN A 490 26.83 -9.25 11.41
N VAL A 491 27.62 -9.64 10.40
CA VAL A 491 28.74 -8.81 9.91
C VAL A 491 28.23 -7.72 8.98
N ARG A 492 28.65 -6.47 9.21
CA ARG A 492 28.42 -5.33 8.33
C ARG A 492 29.77 -4.80 7.83
N PHE A 493 29.93 -4.73 6.52
CA PHE A 493 31.17 -4.31 5.89
C PHE A 493 31.19 -2.78 5.67
N PRO A 494 32.27 -2.08 6.06
CA PRO A 494 32.46 -0.66 5.75
C PRO A 494 32.60 -0.37 4.24
N ASP A 495 32.31 0.88 3.83
CA ASP A 495 32.27 1.34 2.44
C ASP A 495 33.58 1.15 1.65
N GLN A 496 34.72 0.97 2.32
CA GLN A 496 35.99 0.65 1.65
C GLN A 496 35.94 -0.66 0.84
N PHE A 497 34.94 -1.51 1.11
CA PHE A 497 34.68 -2.76 0.39
C PHE A 497 33.66 -2.62 -0.76
N ASN A 498 33.32 -1.40 -1.19
CA ASN A 498 32.29 -1.15 -2.23
C ASN A 498 32.53 -1.81 -3.60
N LEU A 499 33.77 -2.21 -3.92
CA LEU A 499 34.10 -2.99 -5.14
C LEU A 499 34.09 -4.51 -4.91
N GLY A 500 33.55 -4.97 -3.79
CA GLY A 500 33.53 -6.36 -3.35
C GLY A 500 34.12 -6.53 -1.95
N THR A 501 33.58 -7.46 -1.19
CA THR A 501 34.14 -7.95 0.07
C THR A 501 35.10 -9.10 -0.20
N PHE A 502 34.59 -10.31 -0.43
CA PHE A 502 35.41 -11.46 -0.83
C PHE A 502 35.68 -11.51 -2.33
N THR A 503 34.95 -10.73 -3.13
CA THR A 503 35.20 -10.60 -4.58
C THR A 503 36.02 -9.36 -4.94
N ASN A 504 36.51 -8.59 -3.95
CA ASN A 504 37.28 -7.37 -4.22
C ASN A 504 38.48 -7.67 -5.12
N PRO A 505 38.83 -6.85 -6.12
CA PRO A 505 40.05 -7.06 -6.91
C PRO A 505 41.34 -6.96 -6.08
N SER A 506 41.35 -6.15 -5.01
CA SER A 506 42.49 -6.01 -4.09
C SER A 506 42.58 -7.19 -3.11
N LEU A 507 43.68 -7.94 -3.16
CA LEU A 507 43.94 -9.01 -2.20
C LEU A 507 44.00 -8.49 -0.75
N GLU A 508 44.55 -7.30 -0.54
CA GLU A 508 44.63 -6.67 0.78
C GLU A 508 43.24 -6.41 1.35
N LEU A 509 42.31 -5.88 0.55
CA LEU A 509 40.93 -5.65 0.98
C LEU A 509 40.19 -6.98 1.22
N ARG A 510 40.39 -8.01 0.39
CA ARG A 510 39.81 -9.34 0.66
C ARG A 510 40.28 -9.90 2.01
N ARG A 511 41.59 -9.80 2.30
CA ARG A 511 42.17 -10.23 3.58
C ARG A 511 41.65 -9.39 4.75
N GLY A 512 41.44 -8.09 4.56
CA GLY A 512 40.80 -7.21 5.55
C GLY A 512 39.36 -7.60 5.86
N ALA A 513 38.56 -7.94 4.85
CA ALA A 513 37.19 -8.42 5.02
C ALA A 513 37.13 -9.77 5.75
N GLU A 514 38.05 -10.68 5.43
CA GLU A 514 38.21 -11.96 6.15
C GLU A 514 38.56 -11.73 7.62
N GLN A 515 39.52 -10.85 7.90
CA GLN A 515 39.93 -10.52 9.27
C GLN A 515 38.78 -9.90 10.06
N LEU A 516 37.98 -9.01 9.44
CA LEU A 516 36.81 -8.43 10.09
C LEU A 516 35.81 -9.50 10.55
N CYS A 517 35.59 -10.54 9.73
CA CYS A 517 34.72 -11.66 10.10
C CYS A 517 35.31 -12.50 11.25
N ILE A 518 36.63 -12.73 11.24
CA ILE A 518 37.34 -13.46 12.30
C ILE A 518 37.29 -12.69 13.64
N ASP A 519 37.46 -11.37 13.58
CA ASP A 519 37.35 -10.49 14.75
C ASP A 519 35.92 -10.54 15.31
N ALA A 520 34.91 -10.48 14.43
CA ALA A 520 33.51 -10.65 14.78
C ALA A 520 33.22 -12.02 15.43
N CYS A 521 33.79 -13.12 14.91
CA CYS A 521 33.71 -14.45 15.54
C CYS A 521 34.27 -14.46 16.96
N THR A 522 35.40 -13.77 17.17
CA THR A 522 36.04 -13.71 18.49
C THR A 522 35.15 -12.94 19.48
N VAL A 523 34.52 -11.85 19.04
CA VAL A 523 33.53 -11.10 19.83
C VAL A 523 32.29 -11.96 20.10
N ALA A 524 31.76 -12.63 19.07
CA ALA A 524 30.61 -13.53 19.16
C ALA A 524 30.82 -14.60 20.24
N ALA A 525 31.97 -15.28 20.21
CA ALA A 525 32.32 -16.30 21.18
C ALA A 525 32.44 -15.74 22.62
N ARG A 526 33.01 -14.54 22.81
CA ARG A 526 33.08 -13.89 24.12
C ARG A 526 31.70 -13.56 24.70
N LEU A 527 30.75 -13.23 23.83
CA LEU A 527 29.38 -12.88 24.21
C LEU A 527 28.44 -14.10 24.31
N GLY A 528 28.94 -15.30 24.03
CA GLY A 528 28.14 -16.52 24.07
C GLY A 528 27.23 -16.74 22.85
N ALA A 529 27.43 -15.99 21.77
CA ALA A 529 26.75 -16.22 20.51
C ALA A 529 27.22 -17.54 19.89
N SER A 530 26.31 -18.26 19.23
CA SER A 530 26.62 -19.56 18.61
C SER A 530 26.78 -19.50 17.09
N GLN A 531 26.53 -18.33 16.49
CA GLN A 531 26.54 -18.15 15.06
C GLN A 531 27.09 -16.78 14.62
N LEU A 532 27.87 -16.79 13.55
CA LEU A 532 28.23 -15.63 12.75
C LEU A 532 27.45 -15.68 11.43
N ILE A 533 26.76 -14.59 11.11
CA ILE A 533 25.99 -14.43 9.88
C ILE A 533 26.70 -13.39 9.02
N VAL A 534 27.05 -13.79 7.79
CA VAL A 534 27.75 -12.94 6.82
C VAL A 534 26.78 -12.62 5.69
N TRP A 535 26.33 -11.36 5.66
CA TRP A 535 25.62 -10.81 4.52
C TRP A 535 26.60 -10.15 3.55
N SER A 536 26.74 -10.75 2.37
CA SER A 536 27.75 -10.37 1.36
C SER A 536 27.30 -9.17 0.51
N GLN A 537 27.06 -8.04 1.17
CA GLN A 537 26.44 -6.82 0.60
C GLN A 537 27.10 -6.30 -0.69
N TYR A 538 28.42 -6.42 -0.81
CA TYR A 538 29.20 -5.86 -1.92
C TYR A 538 29.67 -6.91 -2.96
N ASP A 539 29.46 -8.21 -2.69
CA ASP A 539 30.00 -9.28 -3.54
C ASP A 539 29.11 -9.55 -4.76
N GLY A 540 29.40 -8.86 -5.86
CA GLY A 540 28.73 -9.03 -7.14
C GLY A 540 29.07 -7.96 -8.16
N TYR A 541 28.16 -7.69 -9.09
CA TYR A 541 28.39 -6.79 -10.22
C TYR A 541 27.13 -6.05 -10.67
N ASP A 542 27.34 -4.92 -11.35
CA ASP A 542 26.28 -4.05 -11.87
C ASP A 542 26.16 -4.14 -13.39
N TYR A 543 27.28 -4.40 -14.07
CA TYR A 543 27.35 -4.44 -15.53
C TYR A 543 27.86 -5.79 -16.03
N ASN A 544 27.33 -6.22 -17.17
CA ASN A 544 27.91 -7.34 -17.92
C ASN A 544 29.40 -7.06 -18.18
N PHE A 545 30.24 -8.09 -18.03
CA PHE A 545 31.70 -7.99 -18.19
C PHE A 545 32.45 -7.18 -17.11
N GLN A 546 31.80 -6.72 -16.04
CA GLN A 546 32.48 -5.96 -14.96
C GLN A 546 33.52 -6.76 -14.18
N MET A 547 33.31 -8.07 -14.01
CA MET A 547 34.20 -8.94 -13.25
C MET A 547 34.42 -10.30 -13.91
N ASN A 548 35.52 -10.95 -13.55
CA ASN A 548 35.76 -12.34 -13.91
C ASN A 548 35.02 -13.25 -12.92
N TYR A 549 33.92 -13.85 -13.38
CA TYR A 549 33.06 -14.69 -12.55
C TYR A 549 33.79 -15.89 -11.93
N HIS A 550 34.74 -16.49 -12.67
CA HIS A 550 35.49 -17.64 -12.18
C HIS A 550 36.41 -17.26 -11.01
N SER A 551 37.20 -16.19 -11.19
CA SER A 551 38.09 -15.71 -10.13
C SER A 551 37.31 -15.21 -8.92
N ALA A 552 36.24 -14.46 -9.13
CA ALA A 552 35.40 -13.95 -8.04
C ALA A 552 34.79 -15.10 -7.22
N TRP A 553 34.24 -16.13 -7.87
CA TRP A 553 33.71 -17.31 -7.19
C TRP A 553 34.78 -18.07 -6.39
N GLN A 554 35.96 -18.28 -6.98
CA GLN A 554 37.09 -18.91 -6.27
C GLN A 554 37.50 -18.11 -5.03
N TRP A 555 37.61 -16.78 -5.15
CA TRP A 555 37.94 -15.94 -4.01
C TRP A 555 36.89 -16.04 -2.91
N THR A 556 35.58 -16.02 -3.25
CA THR A 556 34.50 -16.23 -2.28
C THR A 556 34.64 -17.55 -1.53
N VAL A 557 34.84 -18.67 -2.23
CA VAL A 557 35.04 -19.99 -1.61
C VAL A 557 36.22 -19.99 -0.65
N GLU A 558 37.38 -19.51 -1.11
CA GLU A 558 38.59 -19.51 -0.29
C GLU A 558 38.50 -18.54 0.90
N SER A 559 37.83 -17.40 0.73
CA SER A 559 37.62 -16.44 1.81
C SER A 559 36.74 -17.02 2.91
N TYR A 560 35.64 -17.68 2.56
CA TYR A 560 34.83 -18.40 3.55
C TYR A 560 35.60 -19.53 4.23
N GLN A 561 36.44 -20.29 3.50
CA GLN A 561 37.33 -21.27 4.13
C GLN A 561 38.25 -20.63 5.17
N ARG A 562 38.91 -19.51 4.82
CA ARG A 562 39.79 -18.79 5.74
C ARG A 562 39.05 -18.21 6.94
N VAL A 563 37.85 -17.66 6.75
CA VAL A 563 37.02 -17.16 7.84
C VAL A 563 36.64 -18.31 8.78
N VAL A 564 36.13 -19.41 8.25
CA VAL A 564 35.73 -20.58 9.05
C VAL A 564 36.92 -21.17 9.79
N ASP A 565 38.07 -21.32 9.14
CA ASP A 565 39.29 -21.87 9.73
C ASP A 565 39.93 -20.91 10.76
N GLY A 566 39.65 -19.60 10.66
CA GLY A 566 40.11 -18.58 11.61
C GLY A 566 39.19 -18.36 12.81
N CYS A 567 37.94 -18.83 12.74
CA CYS A 567 36.96 -18.74 13.83
C CYS A 567 37.09 -19.92 14.83
N PRO A 568 36.57 -19.79 16.06
CA PRO A 568 36.46 -20.91 16.99
C PRO A 568 35.68 -22.08 16.35
N SER A 569 36.11 -23.32 16.56
CA SER A 569 35.55 -24.50 15.88
C SER A 569 34.06 -24.76 16.14
N GLU A 570 33.57 -24.35 17.31
CA GLU A 570 32.14 -24.47 17.68
C GLU A 570 31.26 -23.37 17.06
N MET A 571 31.86 -22.31 16.51
CA MET A 571 31.12 -21.23 15.88
C MET A 571 30.53 -21.73 14.56
N ARG A 572 29.22 -21.56 14.39
CA ARG A 572 28.58 -21.73 13.08
C ARG A 572 28.77 -20.46 12.26
N ILE A 573 29.28 -20.59 11.05
CA ILE A 573 29.36 -19.50 10.09
C ILE A 573 28.29 -19.75 9.03
N SER A 574 27.55 -18.70 8.68
CA SER A 574 26.49 -18.80 7.69
C SER A 574 26.56 -17.65 6.70
N ILE A 575 26.30 -17.96 5.43
CA ILE A 575 25.99 -16.94 4.43
C ILE A 575 24.50 -16.60 4.50
N GLU A 576 24.20 -15.32 4.60
CA GLU A 576 22.88 -14.77 4.30
C GLU A 576 22.96 -14.14 2.91
N PHE A 577 22.49 -14.87 1.90
CA PHE A 577 22.57 -14.38 0.53
C PHE A 577 21.41 -13.43 0.24
N LYS A 578 21.66 -12.44 -0.62
CA LYS A 578 20.64 -11.53 -1.14
C LYS A 578 20.84 -11.38 -2.65
N PRO A 579 19.84 -11.68 -3.50
CA PRO A 579 20.04 -11.72 -4.95
C PRO A 579 20.49 -10.38 -5.55
N THR A 580 20.01 -9.29 -4.97
CA THR A 580 20.21 -7.92 -5.44
C THR A 580 20.07 -6.96 -4.26
N ASP A 581 20.88 -5.91 -4.24
CA ASP A 581 20.92 -4.88 -3.21
C ASP A 581 21.24 -3.52 -3.83
N GLU A 582 20.97 -2.43 -3.11
CA GLU A 582 21.36 -1.08 -3.56
C GLU A 582 22.87 -0.92 -3.73
N ASN A 583 23.65 -1.74 -3.01
CA ASN A 583 25.11 -1.74 -3.05
C ASN A 583 25.70 -2.71 -4.09
N THR A 584 24.90 -3.68 -4.54
CA THR A 584 25.29 -4.70 -5.54
C THR A 584 24.07 -5.14 -6.33
N ARG A 585 23.96 -4.75 -7.61
CA ARG A 585 22.75 -5.06 -8.38
C ARG A 585 22.55 -6.55 -8.64
N ILE A 586 23.62 -7.32 -8.83
CA ILE A 586 23.58 -8.77 -9.02
C ILE A 586 24.62 -9.43 -8.13
N SER A 587 24.17 -10.19 -7.13
CA SER A 587 25.07 -10.95 -6.25
C SER A 587 25.72 -12.13 -6.97
N ILE A 588 26.95 -12.46 -6.58
CA ILE A 588 27.63 -13.68 -7.04
C ILE A 588 27.01 -14.96 -6.44
N VAL A 589 26.30 -14.85 -5.31
CA VAL A 589 25.52 -15.94 -4.70
C VAL A 589 24.04 -15.52 -4.64
N PRO A 590 23.27 -15.65 -5.73
CA PRO A 590 21.96 -14.99 -5.80
C PRO A 590 20.78 -15.89 -5.38
N SER A 591 21.01 -17.11 -4.92
CA SER A 591 19.95 -18.11 -4.71
C SER A 591 20.36 -19.17 -3.69
N THR A 592 19.39 -19.93 -3.19
CA THR A 592 19.63 -21.09 -2.31
C THR A 592 20.49 -22.13 -3.02
N GLY A 593 20.26 -22.34 -4.33
CA GLY A 593 21.07 -23.26 -5.13
C GLY A 593 22.55 -22.84 -5.21
N ALA A 594 22.82 -21.55 -5.44
CA ALA A 594 24.18 -21.03 -5.43
C ALA A 594 24.81 -21.11 -4.04
N ALA A 595 24.07 -20.78 -2.98
CA ALA A 595 24.55 -20.84 -1.61
C ALA A 595 24.88 -22.27 -1.17
N LEU A 596 24.08 -23.27 -1.59
CA LEU A 596 24.39 -24.69 -1.36
C LEU A 596 25.63 -25.15 -2.14
N LEU A 597 25.80 -24.70 -3.38
CA LEU A 597 27.03 -24.97 -4.14
C LEU A 597 28.25 -24.38 -3.43
N LEU A 598 28.15 -23.14 -2.94
CA LEU A 598 29.19 -22.52 -2.13
C LEU A 598 29.48 -23.34 -0.88
N ALA A 599 28.46 -23.76 -0.13
CA ALA A 599 28.65 -24.54 1.09
C ALA A 599 29.38 -25.87 0.85
N ARG A 600 29.05 -26.56 -0.26
CA ARG A 600 29.75 -27.79 -0.68
C ARG A 600 31.21 -27.55 -1.04
N GLN A 601 31.53 -26.42 -1.67
CA GLN A 601 32.91 -26.09 -2.07
C GLN A 601 33.76 -25.52 -0.94
N VAL A 602 33.15 -24.74 -0.04
CA VAL A 602 33.79 -24.35 1.23
C VAL A 602 34.15 -25.61 2.01
N ASN A 603 33.27 -26.62 2.00
CA ASN A 603 33.51 -27.95 2.56
C ASN A 603 34.01 -27.89 4.01
N ARG A 604 33.23 -27.20 4.84
CA ARG A 604 33.42 -27.16 6.30
C ARG A 604 32.11 -27.55 7.00
N PRO A 605 32.17 -28.35 8.07
CA PRO A 605 30.97 -28.82 8.76
C PRO A 605 30.21 -27.67 9.43
N ASN A 606 30.93 -26.68 9.96
CA ASN A 606 30.40 -25.49 10.62
C ASN A 606 30.17 -24.30 9.67
N PHE A 607 30.07 -24.55 8.35
CA PHE A 607 29.61 -23.56 7.37
C PHE A 607 28.24 -23.97 6.79
N GLY A 608 27.29 -23.04 6.80
CA GLY A 608 25.91 -23.24 6.35
C GLY A 608 25.26 -21.95 5.83
N LEU A 609 23.94 -21.91 5.85
CA LEU A 609 23.10 -20.85 5.30
C LEU A 609 22.21 -20.29 6.41
N THR A 610 22.03 -18.97 6.39
CA THR A 610 20.89 -18.29 7.01
C THR A 610 19.97 -17.89 5.87
N LEU A 611 18.72 -18.36 5.92
CA LEU A 611 17.75 -18.03 4.89
C LEU A 611 16.86 -16.89 5.37
N ASP A 612 16.76 -15.82 4.58
CA ASP A 612 15.86 -14.70 4.79
C ASP A 612 14.67 -14.78 3.83
N VAL A 613 13.45 -14.80 4.36
CA VAL A 613 12.23 -14.98 3.55
C VAL A 613 12.11 -13.93 2.44
N GLY A 614 12.41 -12.67 2.73
CA GLY A 614 12.39 -11.57 1.77
C GLY A 614 13.40 -11.79 0.65
N HIS A 615 14.61 -12.24 0.97
CA HIS A 615 15.63 -12.58 -0.03
C HIS A 615 15.23 -13.78 -0.89
N LEU A 616 14.60 -14.81 -0.31
CA LEU A 616 14.08 -15.96 -1.06
C LEU A 616 12.98 -15.53 -2.04
N LEU A 617 12.06 -14.71 -1.57
CA LEU A 617 11.00 -14.15 -2.40
C LEU A 617 11.58 -13.28 -3.53
N MET A 618 12.57 -12.43 -3.23
CA MET A 618 13.31 -11.64 -4.24
C MET A 618 14.00 -12.52 -5.29
N ALA A 619 14.46 -13.72 -4.90
CA ALA A 619 15.06 -14.70 -5.81
C ALA A 619 14.03 -15.45 -6.67
N GLY A 620 12.72 -15.24 -6.42
CA GLY A 620 11.65 -16.01 -7.04
C GLY A 620 11.54 -17.44 -6.50
N GLU A 621 12.05 -17.70 -5.30
CA GLU A 621 12.04 -19.02 -4.67
C GLU A 621 10.79 -19.22 -3.80
N ASN A 622 10.33 -20.47 -3.66
CA ASN A 622 9.39 -20.84 -2.60
C ASN A 622 10.18 -21.02 -1.29
N PRO A 623 9.90 -20.26 -0.22
CA PRO A 623 10.68 -20.34 1.02
C PRO A 623 10.74 -21.73 1.65
N ALA A 624 9.63 -22.46 1.63
CA ALA A 624 9.54 -23.79 2.21
C ALA A 624 10.39 -24.81 1.43
N GLN A 625 10.41 -24.69 0.09
CA GLN A 625 11.29 -25.50 -0.75
C GLN A 625 12.77 -25.22 -0.44
N SER A 626 13.16 -23.95 -0.32
CA SER A 626 14.55 -23.57 -0.02
C SER A 626 15.00 -24.10 1.35
N VAL A 627 14.13 -24.03 2.37
CA VAL A 627 14.38 -24.63 3.68
C VAL A 627 14.55 -26.15 3.58
N ALA A 628 13.65 -26.84 2.87
CA ALA A 628 13.76 -28.30 2.69
C ALA A 628 15.05 -28.72 1.98
N LEU A 629 15.51 -27.95 0.98
CA LEU A 629 16.77 -28.21 0.28
C LEU A 629 17.99 -27.92 1.16
N ALA A 630 17.96 -26.84 1.93
CA ALA A 630 19.05 -26.48 2.84
C ALA A 630 19.19 -27.48 4.00
N GLU A 631 18.07 -27.97 4.53
CA GLU A 631 18.05 -28.99 5.57
C GLU A 631 18.51 -30.36 5.07
N ALA A 632 18.13 -30.76 3.86
CA ALA A 632 18.58 -32.03 3.27
C ALA A 632 20.11 -32.18 3.18
N ASP A 633 20.83 -31.05 3.03
CA ASP A 633 22.29 -31.00 3.03
C ASP A 633 22.89 -30.74 4.45
N GLY A 634 22.05 -30.59 5.47
CA GLY A 634 22.45 -30.26 6.85
C GLY A 634 23.03 -28.84 6.97
N LYS A 635 22.61 -27.92 6.09
CA LYS A 635 23.19 -26.58 5.95
C LYS A 635 22.27 -25.45 6.40
N LEU A 636 21.06 -25.72 6.85
CA LEU A 636 20.17 -24.70 7.40
C LEU A 636 20.57 -24.34 8.85
N PHE A 637 21.22 -23.20 9.04
CA PHE A 637 21.69 -22.76 10.36
C PHE A 637 20.81 -21.66 10.97
N GLY A 638 20.33 -20.70 10.17
CA GLY A 638 19.52 -19.57 10.63
C GLY A 638 18.28 -19.34 9.77
N MET A 639 17.25 -18.73 10.38
CA MET A 639 16.04 -18.28 9.70
C MET A 639 15.76 -16.82 10.06
N HIS A 640 15.78 -15.96 9.04
CA HIS A 640 15.30 -14.58 9.12
C HIS A 640 13.90 -14.51 8.49
N LEU A 641 12.92 -14.08 9.26
CA LEU A 641 11.52 -14.04 8.86
C LEU A 641 11.07 -12.59 8.68
N ASN A 642 10.44 -12.35 7.54
CA ASN A 642 9.76 -11.14 7.17
C ASN A 642 8.76 -11.49 6.04
N ASP A 643 8.10 -10.50 5.45
CA ASP A 643 7.22 -10.68 4.31
C ASP A 643 7.36 -9.51 3.32
N GLY A 644 6.80 -9.66 2.13
CA GLY A 644 6.87 -8.62 1.09
C GLY A 644 5.96 -8.88 -0.10
N HIS A 645 5.64 -7.82 -0.83
CA HIS A 645 4.87 -7.89 -2.08
C HIS A 645 5.73 -8.34 -3.28
N VAL A 646 7.05 -8.33 -3.11
CA VAL A 646 8.07 -8.81 -4.05
C VAL A 646 8.10 -8.02 -5.36
N LYS A 647 9.06 -7.09 -5.46
CA LYS A 647 9.57 -6.55 -6.73
C LYS A 647 11.06 -6.92 -6.80
N LEU A 648 11.57 -7.29 -7.98
CA LEU A 648 13.02 -7.49 -8.15
C LEU A 648 13.76 -6.22 -7.69
N GLY A 649 14.66 -6.36 -6.72
CA GLY A 649 15.42 -5.22 -6.17
C GLY A 649 14.82 -4.54 -4.94
N ALA A 650 13.67 -4.98 -4.43
CA ALA A 650 13.03 -4.38 -3.26
C ALA A 650 12.80 -5.42 -2.14
N GLU A 651 13.32 -5.12 -0.96
CA GLU A 651 12.99 -5.79 0.28
C GLU A 651 12.04 -4.89 1.08
N ASP A 652 10.82 -5.35 1.30
CA ASP A 652 9.83 -4.58 2.07
C ASP A 652 10.05 -4.76 3.59
N GLY A 653 10.50 -5.96 3.97
CA GLY A 653 10.57 -6.54 5.30
C GLY A 653 9.39 -6.19 6.21
N LEU A 654 8.22 -6.61 5.75
CA LEU A 654 6.94 -6.51 6.45
C LEU A 654 6.79 -7.64 7.47
N ILE A 655 5.73 -7.57 8.27
CA ILE A 655 5.35 -8.58 9.26
C ILE A 655 5.18 -9.96 8.60
N PHE A 656 5.81 -10.99 9.16
CA PHE A 656 5.81 -12.35 8.62
C PHE A 656 4.40 -12.91 8.40
N GLY A 657 4.08 -13.29 7.17
CA GLY A 657 2.82 -13.90 6.77
C GLY A 657 1.65 -12.92 6.61
N ALA A 658 1.90 -11.61 6.66
CA ALA A 658 0.88 -10.59 6.41
C ALA A 658 0.50 -10.47 4.93
N VAL A 659 1.44 -10.68 4.01
CA VAL A 659 1.24 -10.59 2.57
C VAL A 659 1.08 -11.97 1.95
N ASN A 660 1.91 -12.92 2.37
CA ASN A 660 1.96 -14.28 1.80
C ASN A 660 1.60 -15.38 2.83
N PRO A 661 0.39 -15.37 3.42
CA PRO A 661 0.03 -16.23 4.56
C PRO A 661 0.09 -17.74 4.25
N ARG A 662 -0.14 -18.14 2.99
CA ARG A 662 -0.06 -19.56 2.60
C ARG A 662 1.39 -20.04 2.51
N MET A 663 2.30 -19.23 1.96
CA MET A 663 3.73 -19.56 1.92
C MET A 663 4.34 -19.54 3.32
N ALA A 664 3.94 -18.57 4.16
CA ALA A 664 4.34 -18.53 5.57
C ALA A 664 3.91 -19.81 6.32
N LEU A 665 2.67 -20.26 6.13
CA LEU A 665 2.17 -21.50 6.73
C LEU A 665 2.93 -22.74 6.21
N GLU A 666 3.19 -22.82 4.91
CA GLU A 666 3.96 -23.93 4.31
C GLU A 666 5.40 -23.96 4.85
N LEU A 667 6.04 -22.80 4.97
CA LEU A 667 7.38 -22.66 5.56
C LEU A 667 7.39 -23.16 7.01
N VAL A 668 6.45 -22.70 7.83
CA VAL A 668 6.36 -23.12 9.23
C VAL A 668 6.08 -24.62 9.36
N PHE A 669 5.25 -25.17 8.48
CA PHE A 669 5.03 -26.62 8.39
C PHE A 669 6.34 -27.38 8.13
N TRP A 670 7.16 -26.91 7.18
CA TRP A 670 8.45 -27.54 6.91
C TRP A 670 9.43 -27.41 8.07
N LEU A 671 9.55 -26.24 8.70
CA LEU A 671 10.38 -26.03 9.89
C LEU A 671 9.99 -26.97 11.03
N GLN A 672 8.69 -27.17 11.25
CA GLN A 672 8.18 -28.13 12.23
C GLN A 672 8.50 -29.58 11.84
N LYS A 673 8.25 -29.94 10.58
CA LYS A 673 8.46 -31.29 10.05
C LYS A 673 9.91 -31.75 10.14
N MET A 674 10.85 -30.85 9.90
CA MET A 674 12.29 -31.12 10.01
C MET A 674 12.85 -30.93 11.42
N ASN A 675 12.01 -30.60 12.39
CA ASN A 675 12.41 -30.34 13.77
C ASN A 675 13.55 -29.29 13.84
N TYR A 676 13.37 -28.16 13.16
CA TYR A 676 14.36 -27.07 13.15
C TYR A 676 14.77 -26.67 14.58
N GLN A 677 16.07 -26.50 14.83
CA GLN A 677 16.64 -26.26 16.17
C GLN A 677 17.25 -24.87 16.34
N GLY A 678 17.31 -24.06 15.28
CA GLY A 678 17.79 -22.68 15.37
C GLY A 678 16.76 -21.74 15.97
N HIS A 679 17.13 -20.47 16.16
CA HIS A 679 16.19 -19.44 16.57
C HIS A 679 15.51 -18.81 15.35
N ILE A 680 14.34 -18.21 15.60
CA ILE A 680 13.63 -17.40 14.62
C ILE A 680 14.01 -15.95 14.85
N TYR A 681 14.58 -15.29 13.84
CA TYR A 681 14.89 -13.87 13.87
C TYR A 681 13.93 -13.11 12.96
N PHE A 682 13.26 -12.08 13.48
CA PHE A 682 12.41 -11.22 12.66
C PHE A 682 13.21 -10.06 12.08
N ASP A 683 13.59 -10.15 10.80
CA ASP A 683 14.31 -9.09 10.06
C ASP A 683 13.31 -8.16 9.37
N THR A 684 12.54 -7.42 10.17
CA THR A 684 11.48 -6.52 9.70
C THR A 684 11.90 -5.05 9.81
N PHE A 685 11.27 -4.18 9.03
CA PHE A 685 11.52 -2.73 8.98
C PHE A 685 10.25 -1.94 9.35
N PRO A 686 9.84 -1.89 10.63
CA PRO A 686 8.72 -1.05 11.07
C PRO A 686 9.06 0.43 10.81
N LYS A 687 8.43 0.99 9.76
CA LYS A 687 8.66 2.37 9.31
C LYS A 687 7.58 3.31 9.84
N LYS A 688 6.35 2.81 9.98
CA LYS A 688 5.18 3.57 10.45
C LYS A 688 4.55 2.93 11.69
N GLU A 689 4.93 1.69 11.98
CA GLU A 689 4.47 0.85 13.06
C GLU A 689 5.30 1.09 14.33
N ASP A 690 4.70 0.82 15.50
CA ASP A 690 5.49 0.72 16.73
C ASP A 690 6.32 -0.57 16.69
N PRO A 691 7.66 -0.50 16.84
CA PRO A 691 8.53 -1.65 16.65
C PRO A 691 8.40 -2.72 17.75
N VAL A 692 7.92 -2.37 18.96
CA VAL A 692 7.65 -3.35 20.01
C VAL A 692 6.39 -4.13 19.67
N ALA A 693 5.30 -3.43 19.37
CA ALA A 693 4.04 -4.05 18.97
C ALA A 693 4.18 -4.90 17.69
N GLU A 694 5.01 -4.45 16.75
CA GLU A 694 5.31 -5.19 15.52
C GLU A 694 6.04 -6.51 15.81
N ALA A 695 7.07 -6.50 16.65
CA ALA A 695 7.79 -7.70 17.04
C ALA A 695 6.90 -8.69 17.81
N GLU A 696 6.06 -8.20 18.73
CA GLU A 696 5.08 -9.03 19.45
C GLU A 696 4.06 -9.67 18.50
N LEU A 697 3.60 -8.92 17.49
CA LEU A 697 2.69 -9.44 16.48
C LEU A 697 3.34 -10.54 15.64
N ASN A 698 4.60 -10.37 15.23
CA ASN A 698 5.36 -11.41 14.52
C ASN A 698 5.45 -12.71 15.34
N ILE A 699 5.81 -12.63 16.62
CA ILE A 699 5.87 -13.79 17.53
C ILE A 699 4.50 -14.48 17.60
N LYS A 700 3.43 -13.69 17.79
CA LYS A 700 2.06 -14.19 17.86
C LYS A 700 1.65 -14.89 16.55
N MET A 701 1.93 -14.28 15.41
CA MET A 701 1.61 -14.83 14.09
C MET A 701 2.38 -16.13 13.82
N PHE A 702 3.68 -16.16 14.10
CA PHE A 702 4.47 -17.39 13.96
C PHE A 702 3.90 -18.53 14.81
N LYS A 703 3.59 -18.28 16.09
CA LYS A 703 2.97 -19.28 16.98
C LYS A 703 1.61 -19.76 16.46
N ALA A 704 0.82 -18.87 15.85
CA ALA A 704 -0.45 -19.23 15.24
C ALA A 704 -0.26 -20.13 13.99
N PHE A 705 0.71 -19.80 13.13
CA PHE A 705 1.08 -20.66 12.00
C PHE A 705 1.61 -22.01 12.47
N TRP A 706 2.41 -22.06 13.55
CA TRP A 706 2.94 -23.30 14.12
C TRP A 706 1.83 -24.24 14.56
N LYS A 707 0.83 -23.72 15.28
CA LYS A 707 -0.35 -24.49 15.68
C LYS A 707 -1.18 -24.94 14.47
N LYS A 708 -1.25 -24.13 13.43
CA LYS A 708 -1.98 -24.47 12.20
C LYS A 708 -1.25 -25.56 11.39
N ALA A 709 0.07 -25.52 11.33
CA ALA A 709 0.91 -26.57 10.75
C ALA A 709 0.72 -27.91 11.48
N GLU A 710 0.71 -27.90 12.81
CA GLU A 710 0.45 -29.10 13.61
C GLU A 710 -0.93 -29.73 13.29
N ARG A 711 -1.97 -28.88 13.15
CA ARG A 711 -3.30 -29.33 12.73
C ARG A 711 -3.30 -29.94 11.33
N LEU A 712 -2.51 -29.39 10.40
CA LEU A 712 -2.39 -29.92 9.04
C LEU A 712 -1.73 -31.30 9.04
N SER A 713 -0.62 -31.48 9.77
CA SER A 713 0.02 -32.79 9.94
C SER A 713 -0.95 -33.80 10.56
N ASN A 714 -1.65 -33.41 11.64
CA ASN A 714 -2.63 -34.30 12.30
C ASN A 714 -3.82 -34.66 11.40
N ALA A 715 -4.11 -33.85 10.38
CA ALA A 715 -5.16 -34.10 9.42
C ALA A 715 -4.67 -34.85 8.16
N GLY A 716 -3.40 -35.30 8.14
CA GLY A 716 -2.85 -36.14 7.08
C GLY A 716 -2.52 -35.41 5.79
N ILE A 717 -2.11 -34.12 5.86
CA ILE A 717 -1.69 -33.36 4.68
C ILE A 717 -0.62 -34.10 3.84
N GLU A 718 0.22 -34.91 4.47
CA GLU A 718 1.25 -35.73 3.84
C GLU A 718 0.68 -36.75 2.84
N GLU A 719 -0.52 -37.28 3.06
CA GLU A 719 -1.17 -38.22 2.13
C GLU A 719 -1.59 -37.53 0.83
N PHE A 720 -1.97 -36.25 0.91
CA PHE A 720 -2.30 -35.44 -0.24
C PHE A 720 -1.03 -35.00 -0.99
N THR A 721 -0.01 -34.54 -0.27
CA THR A 721 1.26 -34.12 -0.89
C THR A 721 1.99 -35.30 -1.54
N ALA A 722 1.96 -36.50 -0.97
CA ALA A 722 2.54 -37.71 -1.56
C ALA A 722 1.89 -38.12 -2.89
N ARG A 723 0.64 -37.74 -3.12
CA ARG A 723 -0.10 -38.01 -4.38
C ARG A 723 -0.15 -36.79 -5.31
N HIS A 724 0.49 -35.68 -4.93
CA HIS A 724 0.44 -34.40 -5.64
C HIS A 724 -1.00 -33.88 -5.80
N ASP A 725 -1.88 -34.15 -4.83
CA ASP A 725 -3.29 -33.78 -4.85
C ASP A 725 -3.50 -32.33 -4.38
N ALA A 726 -3.26 -31.39 -5.28
CA ALA A 726 -3.39 -29.96 -4.98
C ALA A 726 -4.83 -29.57 -4.57
N VAL A 727 -5.85 -30.19 -5.16
CA VAL A 727 -7.25 -29.90 -4.82
C VAL A 727 -7.55 -30.34 -3.39
N GLY A 728 -7.17 -31.57 -3.03
CA GLY A 728 -7.34 -32.08 -1.68
C GLY A 728 -6.59 -31.27 -0.62
N VAL A 729 -5.37 -30.80 -0.91
CA VAL A 729 -4.63 -29.87 -0.02
C VAL A 729 -5.40 -28.57 0.18
N LEU A 730 -5.93 -27.95 -0.88
CA LEU A 730 -6.67 -26.69 -0.79
C LEU A 730 -8.01 -26.85 -0.06
N GLU A 731 -8.70 -27.97 -0.24
CA GLU A 731 -9.90 -28.32 0.53
C GLU A 731 -9.57 -28.49 2.02
N LEU A 732 -8.50 -29.22 2.35
CA LEU A 732 -8.04 -29.43 3.71
C LEU A 732 -7.67 -28.11 4.40
N LEU A 733 -6.93 -27.24 3.71
CA LEU A 733 -6.57 -25.90 4.20
C LEU A 733 -7.81 -25.05 4.50
N SER A 734 -8.85 -25.17 3.69
CA SER A 734 -10.12 -24.46 3.89
C SER A 734 -10.87 -24.97 5.12
N GLN A 735 -10.89 -26.29 5.33
CA GLN A 735 -11.54 -26.91 6.50
C GLN A 735 -10.85 -26.55 7.83
N ILE A 736 -9.51 -26.49 7.83
CA ILE A 736 -8.72 -26.16 9.03
C ILE A 736 -8.75 -24.66 9.35
N SER A 737 -9.07 -23.80 8.36
CA SER A 737 -9.21 -22.35 8.56
C SER A 737 -10.56 -21.93 9.15
N GLY A 738 -11.58 -22.80 9.09
CA GLY A 738 -12.93 -22.55 9.63
C GLY A 738 -13.19 -23.05 11.06
N LYS A 739 -12.19 -23.61 11.74
CA LYS A 739 -12.25 -24.14 13.12
C LYS A 739 -11.13 -23.57 13.98
#